data_AF-A0A7W4EF99-F1
#
_entry.id   AF-A0A7W4EF99-F1
#
_cell.length_a   1.000
_cell.length_b   1.000
_cell.length_c   1.000
_cell.angle_alpha   90.00
_cell.angle_beta   90.00
_cell.angle_gamma   90.00
#
_symmetry.space_group_name_H-M   'P 1'
#
loop_
_entity.id
_entity.type
_entity.pdbx_description
1 polymer ?
#
loop_
_entity_poly.entity_id
_entity_poly.type
_entity_poly.pdbx_seq_one_letter_code
_entity_poly.pdbx_strand_id
1 'polypeptide(L)'
;MSSLDLEKYIALSKLSYVDFSGDKKGESIDSIISTPHKDVDISHPEYSSLRSKASSLRSWKYLDSVSTSSGFRAAAFQNPETGEIVFSFKGTDFDPSNPKTYMDTAKDIANADAQIAFGNSVGLPAQFAEAEKFVDKVCSSHSHSGYTYTGHSLGGALAQYMTYKTGHNSTTFNAPGVANLVESVVGHKIDYAYYKDKSTNYANESDYIGNLYNDGRIGSNKVVRSKLNSTTTSDLVAMYKMQAMVALGGPFMPFIGGGVTLKIFIDGLNAMGKIAKNMVPTANHGMSDMLTDDGKMMPTTNQPDYGISYMGYLTRGTKIALEGGAFVFYVYGGLVYHGADGVCKFFNTAGNLLADDIWIRYSFLRNLFTGDLKGIFDLFNSATVAARVDPLILDLNGDGLVTTSLDQSGVYFDLDSNGFAERTAWIDANDGLLVLDRNGDGKITNGQELFGDQTLLSNGTRATSGFEALREFDDNKDGKIDASDIVYLKLKVWQDLNRDGVSQAEEMKSLADVGIKAINLNSTVTGAADAMGNIQRRLGSFVKTDGSDGQIGEYLLNRDTVGSRDTFGDSVTIPDDIAALPDLQGAGNVSSLRIAMAKDESGQLKKMVLEFLETKDAAARDELFTNVIYKWAGADKLDPNGRGGLVDARQLAVLEKFMGMNFAGTNGANPNANAAPLLQKAYYKLVDRLYAAMASATYLKDIISRVNYKIGESGAVIEFADVINDIDKAIDNDSDSGKQLLADFLRVAYGSGLSNDTNLLHFCNHFAAKSPELARIVYSANRDAIIGSDKSDSLYGTATDDFVYGDAGDDSLNGNAGNDTLYGGEGKDSFDGGQGD
;
A
#
# COMPACT_ATOMS: atom_id res chain seq x y z
N MET A 1 -22.35 -47.58 3.14
CA MET A 1 -22.48 -46.31 3.89
C MET A 1 -22.54 -46.66 5.36
N SER A 2 -21.63 -46.15 6.17
CA SER A 2 -21.64 -46.45 7.61
C SER A 2 -22.81 -45.76 8.32
N SER A 3 -23.19 -46.27 9.48
CA SER A 3 -24.39 -45.88 10.24
C SER A 3 -24.25 -44.56 11.01
N LEU A 4 -23.06 -43.95 10.99
CA LEU A 4 -22.69 -42.78 11.81
C LEU A 4 -22.56 -41.51 10.97
N ASP A 5 -23.03 -40.40 11.52
CA ASP A 5 -22.78 -39.05 11.00
C ASP A 5 -21.32 -38.63 11.25
N LEU A 6 -20.86 -37.56 10.57
CA LEU A 6 -19.47 -37.11 10.64
C LEU A 6 -19.08 -36.71 12.06
N GLU A 7 -19.96 -36.02 12.76
CA GLU A 7 -19.72 -35.51 14.12
C GLU A 7 -19.50 -36.66 15.13
N LYS A 8 -20.12 -37.83 14.92
CA LYS A 8 -19.82 -39.03 15.72
C LYS A 8 -18.46 -39.63 15.38
N TYR A 9 -18.05 -39.65 14.12
CA TYR A 9 -16.70 -40.08 13.74
C TYR A 9 -15.61 -39.16 14.30
N ILE A 10 -15.84 -37.84 14.33
CA ILE A 10 -14.94 -36.87 14.94
C ILE A 10 -14.83 -37.13 16.45
N ALA A 11 -15.95 -37.33 17.15
CA ALA A 11 -15.94 -37.62 18.57
C ALA A 11 -15.19 -38.93 18.89
N LEU A 12 -15.40 -39.99 18.09
CA LEU A 12 -14.65 -41.25 18.24
C LEU A 12 -13.15 -41.07 17.92
N SER A 13 -12.81 -40.22 16.95
CA SER A 13 -11.42 -39.88 16.62
C SER A 13 -10.75 -39.14 17.77
N LYS A 14 -11.44 -38.16 18.39
CA LYS A 14 -10.95 -37.43 19.57
C LYS A 14 -10.84 -38.32 20.80
N LEU A 15 -11.77 -39.26 21.01
CA LEU A 15 -11.72 -40.21 22.12
C LEU A 15 -10.48 -41.11 22.10
N SER A 16 -9.83 -41.33 20.95
CA SER A 16 -8.56 -42.08 20.88
C SER A 16 -7.38 -41.39 21.59
N TYR A 17 -7.53 -40.10 21.93
CA TYR A 17 -6.56 -39.32 22.70
C TYR A 17 -6.73 -39.49 24.22
N VAL A 18 -7.85 -40.07 24.66
CA VAL A 18 -8.13 -40.30 26.09
C VAL A 18 -7.32 -41.49 26.59
N ASP A 19 -6.75 -41.37 27.78
CA ASP A 19 -6.14 -42.50 28.48
C ASP A 19 -7.21 -43.38 29.12
N PHE A 20 -7.40 -44.59 28.57
CA PHE A 20 -8.35 -45.57 29.09
C PHE A 20 -7.74 -46.53 30.13
N SER A 21 -6.54 -46.24 30.65
CA SER A 21 -5.91 -47.07 31.69
C SER A 21 -6.74 -47.05 32.99
N GLY A 22 -7.38 -48.18 33.31
CA GLY A 22 -8.25 -48.31 34.49
C GLY A 22 -9.38 -49.34 34.40
N ASP A 23 -9.29 -50.34 33.51
CA ASP A 23 -10.25 -51.45 33.38
C ASP A 23 -11.70 -51.06 33.03
N LYS A 24 -11.89 -49.93 32.33
CA LYS A 24 -13.20 -49.43 31.86
C LYS A 24 -13.81 -50.25 30.70
N LYS A 25 -13.27 -51.44 30.41
CA LYS A 25 -13.69 -52.26 29.27
C LYS A 25 -15.15 -52.69 29.42
N GLY A 26 -15.94 -52.52 28.38
CA GLY A 26 -17.36 -52.80 28.37
C GLY A 26 -18.23 -51.67 28.93
N GLU A 27 -17.65 -50.60 29.50
CA GLU A 27 -18.39 -49.40 29.88
C GLU A 27 -18.88 -48.63 28.65
N SER A 28 -20.01 -47.94 28.82
CA SER A 28 -20.54 -47.03 27.82
C SER A 28 -19.71 -45.75 27.73
N ILE A 29 -19.70 -45.11 26.57
CA ILE A 29 -19.10 -43.78 26.40
C ILE A 29 -19.71 -42.78 27.40
N ASP A 30 -21.01 -42.90 27.72
CA ASP A 30 -21.67 -42.09 28.75
C ASP A 30 -20.98 -42.18 30.12
N SER A 31 -20.62 -43.39 30.55
CA SER A 31 -19.91 -43.63 31.82
C SER A 31 -18.51 -43.02 31.80
N ILE A 32 -17.81 -43.20 30.68
CA ILE A 32 -16.44 -42.72 30.47
C ILE A 32 -16.37 -41.19 30.55
N ILE A 33 -17.31 -40.48 29.93
CA ILE A 33 -17.32 -39.01 29.88
C ILE A 33 -18.01 -38.34 31.07
N SER A 34 -18.82 -39.07 31.85
CA SER A 34 -19.53 -38.54 33.02
C SER A 34 -18.71 -38.60 34.32
N THR A 35 -17.64 -39.39 34.33
CA THR A 35 -16.67 -39.41 35.43
C THR A 35 -15.67 -38.27 35.22
N PRO A 36 -15.31 -37.46 36.24
CA PRO A 36 -14.29 -36.40 36.09
C PRO A 36 -12.97 -37.00 35.60
N HIS A 37 -12.72 -36.91 34.30
CA HIS A 37 -11.51 -37.38 33.65
C HIS A 37 -10.71 -36.17 33.21
N LYS A 38 -9.47 -36.06 33.66
CA LYS A 38 -8.56 -34.96 33.31
C LYS A 38 -8.39 -34.74 31.79
N ASP A 39 -8.70 -35.75 30.98
CA ASP A 39 -8.47 -35.76 29.53
C ASP A 39 -9.77 -35.61 28.69
N VAL A 40 -10.95 -35.42 29.33
CA VAL A 40 -12.23 -35.28 28.62
C VAL A 40 -12.93 -33.99 29.03
N ASP A 41 -12.87 -32.99 28.15
CA ASP A 41 -13.69 -31.78 28.24
C ASP A 41 -14.79 -31.82 27.17
N ILE A 42 -16.02 -32.17 27.57
CA ILE A 42 -17.16 -32.29 26.66
C ILE A 42 -17.60 -30.95 26.03
N SER A 43 -17.07 -29.82 26.52
CA SER A 43 -17.30 -28.51 25.93
C SER A 43 -16.53 -28.31 24.62
N HIS A 44 -15.51 -29.13 24.33
CA HIS A 44 -14.74 -29.05 23.09
C HIS A 44 -15.62 -29.33 21.85
N PRO A 45 -15.48 -28.60 20.73
CA PRO A 45 -16.28 -28.80 19.52
C PRO A 45 -16.30 -30.23 18.97
N GLU A 46 -15.19 -30.95 19.02
CA GLU A 46 -15.07 -32.35 18.57
C GLU A 46 -15.95 -33.33 19.36
N TYR A 47 -16.42 -32.96 20.56
CA TYR A 47 -17.35 -33.78 21.36
C TYR A 47 -18.81 -33.33 21.23
N SER A 48 -19.14 -32.47 20.27
CA SER A 48 -20.50 -31.93 20.07
C SER A 48 -21.58 -33.00 20.00
N SER A 49 -21.31 -34.08 19.26
CA SER A 49 -22.21 -35.24 19.14
C SER A 49 -22.42 -36.00 20.45
N LEU A 50 -21.57 -35.78 21.45
CA LEU A 50 -21.71 -36.34 22.80
C LEU A 50 -22.32 -35.35 23.79
N ARG A 51 -22.50 -34.06 23.51
CA ARG A 51 -23.03 -33.08 24.51
C ARG A 51 -24.45 -33.43 24.99
N SER A 52 -25.31 -33.90 24.08
CA SER A 52 -26.67 -34.32 24.42
C SER A 52 -26.70 -35.73 25.03
N LYS A 53 -27.39 -35.89 26.16
CA LYS A 53 -27.66 -37.22 26.76
C LYS A 53 -28.48 -38.14 25.86
N ALA A 54 -29.20 -37.59 24.88
CA ALA A 54 -29.97 -38.35 23.90
C ALA A 54 -29.12 -38.88 22.72
N SER A 55 -27.82 -38.59 22.68
CA SER A 55 -26.95 -39.08 21.60
C SER A 55 -26.85 -40.60 21.61
N SER A 56 -27.12 -41.22 20.47
CA SER A 56 -26.98 -42.67 20.29
C SER A 56 -25.54 -43.15 20.47
N LEU A 57 -24.54 -42.28 20.33
CA LEU A 57 -23.14 -42.64 20.51
C LEU A 57 -22.79 -42.86 22.00
N ARG A 58 -23.51 -42.22 22.93
CA ARG A 58 -23.26 -42.36 24.37
C ARG A 58 -23.48 -43.79 24.89
N SER A 59 -24.32 -44.60 24.23
CA SER A 59 -24.55 -46.00 24.61
C SER A 59 -23.48 -46.96 24.11
N TRP A 60 -22.60 -46.52 23.20
CA TRP A 60 -21.56 -47.37 22.62
C TRP A 60 -20.56 -47.83 23.68
N LYS A 61 -20.11 -49.06 23.57
CA LYS A 61 -19.21 -49.69 24.54
C LYS A 61 -17.76 -49.56 24.09
N TYR A 62 -16.90 -49.13 24.99
CA TYR A 62 -15.45 -49.22 24.80
C TYR A 62 -14.98 -50.67 24.95
N LEU A 63 -14.32 -51.23 23.94
CA LEU A 63 -13.89 -52.63 23.93
C LEU A 63 -12.44 -52.82 24.38
N ASP A 64 -11.52 -52.10 23.74
CA ASP A 64 -10.08 -52.20 24.01
C ASP A 64 -9.35 -50.95 23.53
N SER A 65 -8.16 -50.72 24.06
CA SER A 65 -7.20 -49.73 23.56
C SER A 65 -5.78 -50.27 23.63
N VAL A 66 -4.88 -49.58 22.95
CA VAL A 66 -3.46 -49.88 22.96
C VAL A 66 -2.67 -48.59 22.95
N SER A 67 -1.56 -48.58 23.66
CA SER A 67 -0.51 -47.57 23.56
C SER A 67 0.83 -48.29 23.60
N THR A 68 1.66 -48.11 22.57
CA THR A 68 2.98 -48.76 22.49
C THR A 68 4.11 -47.74 22.63
N SER A 69 5.35 -48.23 22.73
CA SER A 69 6.55 -47.40 22.78
C SER A 69 6.91 -46.73 21.45
N SER A 70 6.28 -47.14 20.34
CA SER A 70 6.44 -46.53 19.01
C SER A 70 5.64 -45.23 18.82
N GLY A 71 4.79 -44.89 19.81
CA GLY A 71 3.82 -43.80 19.69
C GLY A 71 2.44 -44.24 19.19
N PHE A 72 2.28 -45.49 18.73
CA PHE A 72 0.98 -45.99 18.26
C PHE A 72 -0.04 -46.02 19.39
N ARG A 73 -1.20 -45.39 19.16
CA ARG A 73 -2.37 -45.48 20.03
C ARG A 73 -3.65 -45.71 19.24
N ALA A 74 -4.52 -46.55 19.77
CA ALA A 74 -5.82 -46.83 19.19
C ALA A 74 -6.85 -47.25 20.24
N ALA A 75 -8.12 -47.09 19.91
CA ALA A 75 -9.26 -47.55 20.70
C ALA A 75 -10.33 -48.17 19.79
N ALA A 76 -11.08 -49.14 20.32
CA ALA A 76 -12.19 -49.79 19.61
C ALA A 76 -13.50 -49.58 20.38
N PHE A 77 -14.56 -49.21 19.66
CA PHE A 77 -15.88 -48.94 20.22
C PHE A 77 -16.93 -49.75 19.49
N GLN A 78 -17.89 -50.31 20.22
CA GLN A 78 -18.95 -51.16 19.67
C GLN A 78 -20.34 -50.58 19.92
N ASN A 79 -21.14 -50.58 18.87
CA ASN A 79 -22.57 -50.35 18.97
C ASN A 79 -23.24 -51.54 19.67
N PRO A 80 -23.89 -51.36 20.83
CA PRO A 80 -24.50 -52.47 21.58
C PRO A 80 -25.73 -53.07 20.87
N GLU A 81 -26.35 -52.34 19.94
CA GLU A 81 -27.55 -52.79 19.23
C GLU A 81 -27.21 -53.55 17.95
N THR A 82 -26.28 -53.03 17.15
CA THR A 82 -25.94 -53.59 15.84
C THR A 82 -24.73 -54.53 15.90
N GLY A 83 -23.88 -54.42 16.93
CA GLY A 83 -22.60 -55.12 17.02
C GLY A 83 -21.48 -54.49 16.20
N GLU A 84 -21.76 -53.42 15.44
CA GLU A 84 -20.79 -52.69 14.61
C GLU A 84 -19.63 -52.17 15.47
N ILE A 85 -18.39 -52.36 15.00
CA ILE A 85 -17.19 -51.88 15.69
C ILE A 85 -16.53 -50.78 14.86
N VAL A 86 -16.23 -49.67 15.52
CA VAL A 86 -15.41 -48.58 14.99
C VAL A 86 -14.05 -48.61 15.65
N PHE A 87 -13.00 -48.76 14.84
CA PHE A 87 -11.62 -48.63 15.27
C PHE A 87 -11.15 -47.19 15.05
N SER A 88 -10.66 -46.56 16.11
CA SER A 88 -10.20 -45.18 16.12
C SER A 88 -8.70 -45.14 16.40
N PHE A 89 -7.93 -44.56 15.50
CA PHE A 89 -6.48 -44.41 15.61
C PHE A 89 -6.10 -42.97 15.94
N LYS A 90 -5.17 -42.82 16.88
CA LYS A 90 -4.67 -41.51 17.31
C LYS A 90 -3.62 -40.98 16.32
N GLY A 91 -3.63 -39.67 16.07
CA GLY A 91 -2.54 -38.95 15.41
C GLY A 91 -1.44 -38.46 16.37
N THR A 92 -0.46 -37.77 15.84
CA THR A 92 0.68 -37.20 16.58
C THR A 92 0.24 -35.98 17.41
N ASP A 93 0.69 -35.87 18.67
CA ASP A 93 0.44 -34.68 19.50
C ASP A 93 1.43 -33.57 19.10
N PHE A 94 1.02 -32.62 18.26
CA PHE A 94 1.79 -31.43 17.94
C PHE A 94 1.10 -30.18 18.51
N ASP A 95 1.63 -29.66 19.61
CA ASP A 95 1.27 -28.34 20.15
C ASP A 95 2.49 -27.42 20.04
N PRO A 96 2.50 -26.45 19.11
CA PRO A 96 3.63 -25.55 18.89
C PRO A 96 3.90 -24.59 20.06
N SER A 97 2.98 -24.48 21.03
CA SER A 97 3.10 -23.58 22.18
C SER A 97 3.71 -24.24 23.43
N ASN A 98 3.93 -25.56 23.42
CA ASN A 98 4.38 -26.32 24.59
C ASN A 98 5.71 -27.07 24.34
N PRO A 99 6.84 -26.65 24.95
CA PRO A 99 8.16 -27.29 24.72
C PRO A 99 8.24 -28.78 25.12
N LYS A 100 7.32 -29.29 25.94
CA LYS A 100 7.30 -30.71 26.35
C LYS A 100 6.79 -31.65 25.26
N THR A 101 5.89 -31.19 24.39
CA THR A 101 5.38 -32.00 23.28
C THR A 101 6.48 -32.31 22.29
N TYR A 102 7.40 -31.38 22.02
CA TYR A 102 8.58 -31.59 21.15
C TYR A 102 9.35 -32.90 21.39
N MET A 103 9.49 -33.37 22.64
CA MET A 103 10.19 -34.63 22.97
C MET A 103 9.37 -35.90 22.70
N ASP A 104 8.03 -35.82 22.81
CA ASP A 104 7.11 -36.92 22.46
C ASP A 104 6.84 -36.92 20.95
N THR A 105 6.65 -35.74 20.36
CA THR A 105 6.58 -35.52 18.91
C THR A 105 7.87 -35.96 18.20
N ALA A 106 9.06 -35.80 18.80
CA ALA A 106 10.30 -36.31 18.22
C ALA A 106 10.34 -37.85 18.09
N LYS A 107 9.58 -38.61 18.90
CA LYS A 107 9.45 -40.08 18.75
C LYS A 107 8.45 -40.47 17.66
N ASP A 108 7.35 -39.74 17.55
CA ASP A 108 6.30 -39.94 16.53
C ASP A 108 6.79 -39.51 15.13
N ILE A 109 7.48 -38.36 15.05
CA ILE A 109 8.11 -37.79 13.84
C ILE A 109 9.27 -38.66 13.34
N ALA A 110 10.02 -39.32 14.24
CA ALA A 110 11.22 -40.07 13.85
C ALA A 110 10.95 -41.25 12.91
N ASN A 111 9.71 -41.74 12.75
CA ASN A 111 9.44 -42.92 11.93
C ASN A 111 8.24 -42.85 10.96
N ALA A 112 7.10 -42.25 11.27
CA ALA A 112 5.91 -42.37 10.40
C ALA A 112 5.58 -41.08 9.62
N ASP A 113 5.45 -39.94 10.30
CA ASP A 113 5.07 -38.68 9.68
C ASP A 113 6.13 -38.15 8.72
N ALA A 114 7.43 -38.28 9.06
CA ALA A 114 8.51 -37.92 8.17
C ALA A 114 8.56 -38.82 6.92
N GLN A 115 8.36 -40.13 7.06
CA GLN A 115 8.37 -41.05 5.91
C GLN A 115 7.17 -40.83 4.98
N ILE A 116 5.99 -40.57 5.55
CA ILE A 116 4.80 -40.18 4.80
C ILE A 116 5.05 -38.83 4.12
N ALA A 117 5.61 -37.83 4.82
CA ALA A 117 5.88 -36.50 4.29
C ALA A 117 6.96 -36.45 3.19
N PHE A 118 7.96 -37.34 3.20
CA PHE A 118 9.03 -37.38 2.19
C PHE A 118 8.80 -38.39 1.06
N GLY A 119 7.73 -39.20 1.11
CA GLY A 119 7.31 -40.10 0.03
C GLY A 119 8.31 -41.20 -0.35
N ASN A 120 9.37 -41.39 0.44
CA ASN A 120 10.44 -42.36 0.23
C ASN A 120 10.72 -43.07 1.54
N SER A 121 10.51 -44.38 1.60
CA SER A 121 10.98 -45.20 2.72
C SER A 121 11.47 -46.58 2.29
N VAL A 122 12.16 -47.23 3.22
CA VAL A 122 12.74 -48.58 3.12
C VAL A 122 11.82 -49.64 3.79
N GLY A 123 10.56 -49.30 4.08
CA GLY A 123 9.57 -50.17 4.76
C GLY A 123 8.41 -49.42 5.45
N LEU A 124 7.33 -50.12 5.83
CA LEU A 124 6.22 -49.52 6.60
C LEU A 124 6.67 -49.19 8.03
N PRO A 125 6.30 -48.01 8.58
CA PRO A 125 6.53 -47.68 9.98
C PRO A 125 5.88 -48.71 10.94
N ALA A 126 6.46 -48.89 12.12
CA ALA A 126 6.02 -49.89 13.10
C ALA A 126 4.52 -49.78 13.46
N GLN A 127 4.00 -48.55 13.47
CA GLN A 127 2.61 -48.23 13.78
C GLN A 127 1.61 -48.93 12.84
N PHE A 128 1.98 -49.22 11.59
CA PHE A 128 1.12 -49.91 10.63
C PHE A 128 0.93 -51.39 11.01
N ALA A 129 2.01 -52.06 11.39
CA ALA A 129 1.96 -53.45 11.85
C ALA A 129 1.28 -53.57 13.23
N GLU A 130 1.43 -52.56 14.09
CA GLU A 130 0.74 -52.50 15.38
C GLU A 130 -0.76 -52.26 15.22
N ALA A 131 -1.18 -51.47 14.22
CA ALA A 131 -2.58 -51.30 13.86
C ALA A 131 -3.22 -52.62 13.42
N GLU A 132 -2.55 -53.39 12.55
CA GLU A 132 -3.02 -54.74 12.16
C GLU A 132 -3.19 -55.64 13.38
N LYS A 133 -2.18 -55.74 14.24
CA LYS A 133 -2.23 -56.57 15.46
C LYS A 133 -3.36 -56.18 16.40
N PHE A 134 -3.63 -54.88 16.56
CA PHE A 134 -4.71 -54.40 17.41
C PHE A 134 -6.08 -54.77 16.85
N VAL A 135 -6.29 -54.55 15.54
CA VAL A 135 -7.54 -54.91 14.87
C VAL A 135 -7.78 -56.41 14.95
N ASP A 136 -6.78 -57.24 14.65
CA ASP A 136 -6.88 -58.70 14.72
C ASP A 136 -7.22 -59.19 16.14
N LYS A 137 -6.60 -58.60 17.17
CA LYS A 137 -6.87 -58.92 18.58
C LYS A 137 -8.34 -58.64 18.96
N VAL A 138 -8.86 -57.47 18.57
CA VAL A 138 -10.24 -57.09 18.88
C VAL A 138 -11.22 -57.97 18.09
N CYS A 139 -10.98 -58.19 16.79
CA CYS A 139 -11.83 -59.04 15.95
C CYS A 139 -11.83 -60.51 16.41
N SER A 140 -10.70 -61.03 16.91
CA SER A 140 -10.63 -62.39 17.44
C SER A 140 -11.40 -62.56 18.75
N SER A 141 -11.54 -61.49 19.53
CA SER A 141 -12.28 -61.49 20.80
C SER A 141 -13.74 -61.06 20.66
N HIS A 142 -14.09 -60.40 19.55
CA HIS A 142 -15.41 -59.83 19.27
C HIS A 142 -15.76 -60.05 17.79
N SER A 143 -16.03 -61.30 17.42
CA SER A 143 -16.29 -61.67 16.02
C SER A 143 -17.59 -61.04 15.49
N HIS A 144 -17.44 -60.14 14.52
CA HIS A 144 -18.55 -59.48 13.83
C HIS A 144 -18.26 -59.29 12.33
N SER A 145 -19.23 -58.87 11.52
CA SER A 145 -19.02 -58.64 10.07
C SER A 145 -18.91 -57.15 9.71
N GLY A 146 -19.39 -56.25 10.59
CA GLY A 146 -19.35 -54.80 10.40
C GLY A 146 -18.21 -54.11 11.15
N TYR A 147 -17.15 -53.75 10.43
CA TYR A 147 -16.04 -52.94 10.93
C TYR A 147 -15.91 -51.65 10.12
N THR A 148 -15.58 -50.54 10.78
CA THR A 148 -15.13 -49.31 10.11
C THR A 148 -13.94 -48.69 10.85
N TYR A 149 -13.17 -47.86 10.15
CA TYR A 149 -11.99 -47.19 10.71
C TYR A 149 -12.14 -45.67 10.69
N THR A 150 -11.56 -45.00 11.67
CA THR A 150 -11.49 -43.54 11.74
C THR A 150 -10.20 -43.08 12.38
N GLY A 151 -9.84 -41.83 12.15
CA GLY A 151 -8.68 -41.21 12.78
C GLY A 151 -8.37 -39.84 12.21
N HIS A 152 -7.59 -39.09 12.98
CA HIS A 152 -7.08 -37.76 12.62
C HIS A 152 -5.58 -37.83 12.29
N SER A 153 -5.12 -37.03 11.33
CA SER A 153 -3.69 -36.91 11.00
C SER A 153 -3.08 -38.28 10.67
N LEU A 154 -1.97 -38.69 11.29
CA LEU A 154 -1.37 -40.01 11.18
C LEU A 154 -2.38 -41.14 11.45
N GLY A 155 -3.27 -40.99 12.43
CA GLY A 155 -4.32 -41.95 12.72
C GLY A 155 -5.27 -42.16 11.54
N GLY A 156 -5.55 -41.09 10.79
CA GLY A 156 -6.32 -41.19 9.54
C GLY A 156 -5.55 -41.89 8.41
N ALA A 157 -4.22 -41.77 8.36
CA ALA A 157 -3.41 -42.54 7.41
C ALA A 157 -3.41 -44.05 7.75
N LEU A 158 -3.36 -44.39 9.04
CA LEU A 158 -3.50 -45.78 9.52
C LEU A 158 -4.90 -46.34 9.20
N ALA A 159 -5.96 -45.54 9.34
CA ALA A 159 -7.31 -45.93 8.96
C ALA A 159 -7.44 -46.22 7.44
N GLN A 160 -6.85 -45.37 6.60
CA GLN A 160 -6.77 -45.61 5.14
C GLN A 160 -6.04 -46.92 4.83
N TYR A 161 -4.92 -47.18 5.51
CA TYR A 161 -4.18 -48.42 5.35
C TYR A 161 -4.99 -49.66 5.77
N MET A 162 -5.72 -49.59 6.88
CA MET A 162 -6.59 -50.69 7.30
C MET A 162 -7.73 -50.92 6.31
N THR A 163 -8.30 -49.86 5.72
CA THR A 163 -9.24 -49.99 4.60
C THR A 163 -8.64 -50.74 3.42
N TYR A 164 -7.39 -50.46 3.05
CA TYR A 164 -6.68 -51.20 2.02
C TYR A 164 -6.55 -52.69 2.37
N LYS A 165 -6.08 -52.98 3.58
CA LYS A 165 -5.81 -54.35 4.06
C LYS A 165 -7.04 -55.22 4.21
N THR A 166 -8.16 -54.66 4.66
CA THR A 166 -9.34 -55.44 5.05
C THR A 166 -10.53 -55.23 4.12
N GLY A 167 -10.51 -54.18 3.29
CA GLY A 167 -11.62 -53.82 2.41
C GLY A 167 -12.80 -53.15 3.13
N HIS A 168 -12.72 -52.91 4.45
CA HIS A 168 -13.73 -52.21 5.24
C HIS A 168 -13.58 -50.69 5.15
N ASN A 169 -14.69 -49.97 5.35
CA ASN A 169 -14.73 -48.53 5.08
C ASN A 169 -14.01 -47.68 6.15
N SER A 170 -13.54 -46.50 5.75
CA SER A 170 -13.00 -45.51 6.68
C SER A 170 -13.48 -44.07 6.41
N THR A 171 -13.61 -43.31 7.48
CA THR A 171 -13.84 -41.85 7.46
C THR A 171 -12.70 -41.20 8.21
N THR A 172 -11.94 -40.31 7.59
CA THR A 172 -10.70 -39.78 8.17
C THR A 172 -10.67 -38.26 8.12
N PHE A 173 -9.86 -37.64 8.97
CA PHE A 173 -9.81 -36.19 9.13
C PHE A 173 -8.38 -35.68 9.05
N ASN A 174 -8.12 -34.68 8.20
CA ASN A 174 -6.79 -34.09 8.02
C ASN A 174 -5.68 -35.15 7.80
N ALA A 175 -6.01 -36.27 7.18
CA ALA A 175 -5.08 -37.38 6.99
C ALA A 175 -4.25 -37.20 5.71
N PRO A 176 -2.94 -37.45 5.71
CA PRO A 176 -2.15 -37.49 4.49
C PRO A 176 -2.50 -38.70 3.61
N GLY A 177 -2.22 -38.63 2.31
CA GLY A 177 -2.28 -39.77 1.40
C GLY A 177 -1.16 -40.78 1.66
N VAL A 178 -1.48 -42.08 1.70
CA VAL A 178 -0.54 -43.15 2.10
C VAL A 178 -0.25 -44.19 1.01
N ALA A 179 -0.90 -44.12 -0.16
CA ALA A 179 -0.82 -45.17 -1.18
C ALA A 179 0.60 -45.39 -1.69
N ASN A 180 1.36 -44.32 -1.95
CA ASN A 180 2.75 -44.44 -2.43
C ASN A 180 3.63 -45.22 -1.44
N LEU A 181 3.45 -44.98 -0.14
CA LEU A 181 4.16 -45.69 0.91
C LEU A 181 3.75 -47.18 0.93
N VAL A 182 2.46 -47.48 0.80
CA VAL A 182 1.97 -48.87 0.73
C VAL A 182 2.50 -49.59 -0.51
N GLU A 183 2.40 -48.97 -1.68
CA GLU A 183 2.90 -49.49 -2.97
C GLU A 183 4.39 -49.78 -2.92
N SER A 184 5.18 -48.95 -2.23
CA SER A 184 6.63 -49.16 -2.05
C SER A 184 6.98 -50.45 -1.31
N VAL A 185 6.05 -50.96 -0.48
CA VAL A 185 6.26 -52.15 0.34
C VAL A 185 5.59 -53.39 -0.26
N VAL A 186 4.41 -53.26 -0.88
CA VAL A 186 3.68 -54.40 -1.46
C VAL A 186 4.12 -54.72 -2.90
N GLY A 187 4.89 -53.84 -3.54
CA GLY A 187 5.50 -54.08 -4.86
C GLY A 187 4.52 -54.07 -6.04
N HIS A 188 3.26 -53.64 -5.84
CA HIS A 188 2.25 -53.49 -6.88
C HIS A 188 1.41 -52.22 -6.64
N LYS A 189 0.79 -51.71 -7.71
CA LYS A 189 -0.07 -50.52 -7.67
C LYS A 189 -1.42 -50.82 -7.00
N ILE A 190 -1.93 -49.86 -6.24
CA ILE A 190 -3.26 -49.95 -5.62
C ILE A 190 -4.35 -49.72 -6.68
N ASP A 191 -5.45 -50.47 -6.58
CA ASP A 191 -6.66 -50.21 -7.37
C ASP A 191 -7.44 -49.02 -6.78
N TYR A 192 -7.04 -47.80 -7.18
CA TYR A 192 -7.68 -46.56 -6.72
C TYR A 192 -9.18 -46.51 -7.02
N ALA A 193 -9.65 -47.16 -8.09
CA ALA A 193 -11.06 -47.17 -8.44
C ALA A 193 -11.88 -48.00 -7.44
N TYR A 194 -11.35 -49.15 -7.01
CA TYR A 194 -12.01 -49.98 -6.00
C TYR A 194 -12.11 -49.31 -4.62
N TYR A 195 -11.09 -48.54 -4.23
CA TYR A 195 -11.04 -47.89 -2.90
C TYR A 195 -11.68 -46.50 -2.85
N LYS A 196 -11.96 -45.86 -4.01
CA LYS A 196 -12.48 -44.49 -4.12
C LYS A 196 -13.62 -44.16 -3.15
N ASP A 197 -14.59 -45.07 -3.03
CA ASP A 197 -15.79 -44.90 -2.21
C ASP A 197 -15.73 -45.67 -0.88
N LYS A 198 -14.60 -46.32 -0.58
CA LYS A 198 -14.37 -47.06 0.67
C LYS A 198 -13.71 -46.22 1.74
N SER A 199 -12.93 -45.21 1.37
CA SER A 199 -12.37 -44.26 2.32
C SER A 199 -12.68 -42.83 1.87
N THR A 200 -13.06 -41.97 2.81
CA THR A 200 -13.25 -40.54 2.57
C THR A 200 -12.51 -39.75 3.65
N ASN A 201 -11.50 -39.00 3.23
CA ASN A 201 -10.82 -38.03 4.07
C ASN A 201 -11.52 -36.67 3.97
N TYR A 202 -11.74 -36.03 5.11
CA TYR A 202 -12.21 -34.66 5.24
C TYR A 202 -11.02 -33.80 5.67
N ALA A 203 -10.46 -33.06 4.72
CA ALA A 203 -9.32 -32.18 4.98
C ALA A 203 -9.81 -30.74 5.09
N ASN A 204 -9.38 -30.04 6.13
CA ASN A 204 -9.47 -28.59 6.18
C ASN A 204 -8.75 -28.02 4.95
N GLU A 205 -9.37 -27.07 4.26
CA GLU A 205 -8.84 -26.45 3.05
C GLU A 205 -7.44 -25.86 3.26
N SER A 206 -7.16 -25.35 4.46
CA SER A 206 -5.86 -24.74 4.81
C SER A 206 -4.88 -25.72 5.48
N ASP A 207 -5.24 -26.99 5.62
CA ASP A 207 -4.36 -28.00 6.19
C ASP A 207 -3.45 -28.62 5.13
N TYR A 208 -2.16 -28.30 5.20
CA TYR A 208 -1.15 -28.82 4.27
C TYR A 208 -0.99 -30.34 4.38
N ILE A 209 -1.04 -30.89 5.60
CA ILE A 209 -0.81 -32.33 5.84
C ILE A 209 -1.99 -33.14 5.31
N GLY A 210 -3.22 -32.73 5.62
CA GLY A 210 -4.44 -33.38 5.16
C GLY A 210 -4.65 -33.34 3.66
N ASN A 211 -4.05 -32.38 2.95
CA ASN A 211 -4.11 -32.28 1.49
C ASN A 211 -2.86 -32.83 0.78
N LEU A 212 -1.86 -33.30 1.53
CA LEU A 212 -0.63 -33.87 1.00
C LEU A 212 -0.91 -35.21 0.27
N TYR A 213 -0.25 -35.42 -0.86
CA TYR A 213 -0.31 -36.66 -1.65
C TYR A 213 -1.73 -37.10 -2.06
N ASN A 214 -2.60 -36.16 -2.43
CA ASN A 214 -3.98 -36.49 -2.84
C ASN A 214 -4.05 -37.47 -4.04
N ASP A 215 -3.12 -37.40 -4.98
CA ASP A 215 -3.05 -38.35 -6.12
C ASP A 215 -2.62 -39.77 -5.68
N GLY A 216 -2.01 -39.90 -4.50
CA GLY A 216 -1.59 -41.16 -3.88
C GLY A 216 -2.42 -41.48 -2.64
N ARG A 217 -3.72 -41.19 -2.64
CA ARG A 217 -4.63 -41.46 -1.51
C ARG A 217 -5.40 -42.77 -1.73
N ILE A 218 -5.53 -43.57 -0.67
CA ILE A 218 -6.41 -44.74 -0.68
C ILE A 218 -7.81 -44.24 -0.32
N GLY A 219 -8.61 -43.92 -1.33
CA GLY A 219 -9.95 -43.32 -1.17
C GLY A 219 -10.07 -41.94 -1.80
N SER A 220 -11.08 -41.19 -1.38
CA SER A 220 -11.38 -39.83 -1.84
C SER A 220 -11.03 -38.79 -0.78
N ASN A 221 -10.76 -37.56 -1.22
CA ASN A 221 -10.57 -36.39 -0.37
C ASN A 221 -11.74 -35.42 -0.58
N LYS A 222 -12.30 -34.90 0.51
CA LYS A 222 -13.26 -33.80 0.51
C LYS A 222 -12.66 -32.62 1.25
N VAL A 223 -12.64 -31.48 0.58
CA VAL A 223 -12.14 -30.24 1.15
C VAL A 223 -13.24 -29.60 1.99
N VAL A 224 -12.92 -29.23 3.22
CA VAL A 224 -13.81 -28.62 4.21
C VAL A 224 -13.32 -27.20 4.47
N ARG A 225 -14.21 -26.23 4.45
CA ARG A 225 -13.83 -24.85 4.75
C ARG A 225 -13.26 -24.69 6.15
N SER A 226 -12.21 -23.90 6.29
CA SER A 226 -11.69 -23.57 7.61
C SER A 226 -12.61 -22.58 8.31
N LYS A 227 -12.82 -22.76 9.61
CA LYS A 227 -13.43 -21.74 10.47
C LYS A 227 -12.60 -20.45 10.56
N LEU A 228 -11.30 -20.52 10.28
CA LEU A 228 -10.37 -19.40 10.35
C LEU A 228 -10.26 -18.62 9.01
N ASN A 229 -10.79 -19.16 7.91
CA ASN A 229 -10.67 -18.51 6.61
C ASN A 229 -11.76 -17.42 6.43
N SER A 230 -11.36 -16.17 6.65
CA SER A 230 -12.18 -14.95 6.43
C SER A 230 -11.83 -14.21 5.14
N THR A 231 -11.02 -14.82 4.26
CA THR A 231 -10.54 -14.18 3.02
C THR A 231 -11.70 -13.90 2.08
N THR A 232 -11.94 -12.63 1.78
CA THR A 232 -13.00 -12.21 0.87
C THR A 232 -12.46 -11.98 -0.54
N THR A 233 -13.33 -12.02 -1.56
CA THR A 233 -12.97 -11.60 -2.93
C THR A 233 -12.39 -10.18 -2.95
N SER A 234 -12.86 -9.30 -2.06
CA SER A 234 -12.31 -7.95 -1.89
C SER A 234 -10.87 -7.92 -1.39
N ASP A 235 -10.47 -8.82 -0.49
CA ASP A 235 -9.08 -8.88 0.01
C ASP A 235 -8.14 -9.35 -1.13
N LEU A 236 -8.57 -10.31 -1.94
CA LEU A 236 -7.82 -10.76 -3.12
C LEU A 236 -7.69 -9.65 -4.17
N VAL A 237 -8.78 -8.94 -4.46
CA VAL A 237 -8.77 -7.80 -5.39
C VAL A 237 -7.86 -6.67 -4.88
N ALA A 238 -7.84 -6.41 -3.57
CA ALA A 238 -6.94 -5.42 -2.98
C ALA A 238 -5.46 -5.81 -3.16
N MET A 239 -5.13 -7.08 -2.94
CA MET A 239 -3.79 -7.61 -3.23
C MET A 239 -3.40 -7.51 -4.71
N TYR A 240 -4.31 -7.89 -5.62
CA TYR A 240 -4.05 -7.81 -7.06
C TYR A 240 -3.86 -6.37 -7.53
N LYS A 241 -4.64 -5.42 -6.99
CA LYS A 241 -4.47 -3.99 -7.30
C LYS A 241 -3.10 -3.49 -6.83
N MET A 242 -2.69 -3.84 -5.63
CA MET A 242 -1.35 -3.52 -5.12
C MET A 242 -0.24 -4.18 -5.95
N GLN A 243 -0.41 -5.45 -6.35
CA GLN A 243 0.54 -6.18 -7.18
C GLN A 243 0.66 -5.59 -8.59
N ALA A 244 -0.46 -5.26 -9.23
CA ALA A 244 -0.48 -4.62 -10.54
C ALA A 244 0.19 -3.23 -10.49
N MET A 245 -0.02 -2.48 -9.41
CA MET A 245 0.66 -1.21 -9.19
C MET A 245 2.17 -1.34 -9.04
N VAL A 246 2.65 -2.34 -8.31
CA VAL A 246 4.10 -2.61 -8.16
C VAL A 246 4.71 -3.10 -9.49
N ALA A 247 3.97 -3.88 -10.28
CA ALA A 247 4.45 -4.44 -11.54
C ALA A 247 4.47 -3.46 -12.73
N LEU A 248 3.61 -2.44 -12.73
CA LEU A 248 3.50 -1.44 -13.81
C LEU A 248 4.36 -0.18 -13.57
N GLY A 249 5.26 -0.21 -12.59
CA GLY A 249 6.03 0.95 -12.14
C GLY A 249 6.87 1.61 -13.24
N GLY A 250 6.51 2.86 -13.58
CA GLY A 250 7.25 3.74 -14.48
C GLY A 250 6.32 4.69 -15.24
N PRO A 251 5.44 4.23 -16.16
CA PRO A 251 4.71 5.13 -17.06
C PRO A 251 3.22 5.38 -16.72
N PHE A 252 2.54 4.46 -16.01
CA PHE A 252 1.08 4.54 -15.78
C PHE A 252 0.66 5.08 -14.40
N MET A 253 1.61 5.27 -13.49
CA MET A 253 1.34 5.72 -12.11
C MET A 253 0.96 7.20 -11.92
N PRO A 254 1.35 8.16 -12.79
CA PRO A 254 0.94 9.57 -12.65
C PRO A 254 -0.58 9.82 -12.79
N PHE A 255 -1.33 8.85 -13.33
CA PHE A 255 -2.73 9.04 -13.71
C PHE A 255 -3.75 8.82 -12.58
N ILE A 256 -3.35 8.22 -11.45
CA ILE A 256 -4.30 7.68 -10.44
C ILE A 256 -4.43 8.58 -9.19
N GLY A 257 -3.56 9.58 -9.00
CA GLY A 257 -3.58 10.48 -7.85
C GLY A 257 -3.09 9.82 -6.54
N GLY A 258 -2.39 10.60 -5.69
CA GLY A 258 -1.69 10.09 -4.51
C GLY A 258 -2.60 9.37 -3.48
N GLY A 259 -3.82 9.86 -3.28
CA GLY A 259 -4.78 9.28 -2.31
C GLY A 259 -5.32 7.91 -2.71
N VAL A 260 -5.50 7.64 -4.01
CA VAL A 260 -6.03 6.36 -4.50
C VAL A 260 -4.93 5.29 -4.49
N THR A 261 -3.72 5.68 -4.89
CA THR A 261 -2.50 4.87 -4.79
C THR A 261 -2.22 4.43 -3.35
N LEU A 262 -2.31 5.36 -2.39
CA LEU A 262 -2.19 5.12 -0.94
C LEU A 262 -3.16 4.03 -0.46
N LYS A 263 -4.43 4.21 -0.83
CA LYS A 263 -5.52 3.35 -0.41
C LYS A 263 -5.33 1.94 -0.95
N ILE A 264 -4.91 1.80 -2.22
CA ILE A 264 -4.65 0.48 -2.82
C ILE A 264 -3.52 -0.26 -2.09
N PHE A 265 -2.44 0.44 -1.71
CA PHE A 265 -1.36 -0.17 -0.93
C PHE A 265 -1.77 -0.53 0.51
N ILE A 266 -2.53 0.32 1.21
CA ILE A 266 -3.04 0.00 2.56
C ILE A 266 -3.98 -1.20 2.50
N ASP A 267 -4.94 -1.17 1.58
CA ASP A 267 -5.93 -2.23 1.41
C ASP A 267 -5.22 -3.55 1.04
N GLY A 268 -4.21 -3.50 0.17
CA GLY A 268 -3.39 -4.65 -0.21
C GLY A 268 -2.54 -5.21 0.94
N LEU A 269 -1.89 -4.36 1.74
CA LEU A 269 -1.11 -4.77 2.90
C LEU A 269 -2.00 -5.34 4.02
N ASN A 270 -3.15 -4.73 4.27
CA ASN A 270 -4.14 -5.24 5.24
C ASN A 270 -4.70 -6.60 4.79
N ALA A 271 -5.02 -6.75 3.51
CA ALA A 271 -5.41 -8.03 2.93
C ALA A 271 -4.31 -9.09 3.09
N MET A 272 -3.05 -8.72 2.83
CA MET A 272 -1.89 -9.59 3.06
C MET A 272 -1.76 -10.01 4.52
N GLY A 273 -1.90 -9.09 5.48
CA GLY A 273 -1.84 -9.41 6.91
C GLY A 273 -2.93 -10.38 7.36
N LYS A 274 -4.14 -10.26 6.81
CA LYS A 274 -5.24 -11.22 7.06
C LYS A 274 -4.94 -12.59 6.45
N ILE A 275 -4.40 -12.63 5.23
CA ILE A 275 -4.08 -13.86 4.51
C ILE A 275 -2.89 -14.59 5.15
N ALA A 276 -1.87 -13.86 5.60
CA ALA A 276 -0.73 -14.39 6.35
C ALA A 276 -1.17 -15.11 7.63
N LYS A 277 -2.09 -14.54 8.41
CA LYS A 277 -2.64 -15.21 9.61
C LYS A 277 -3.31 -16.56 9.32
N ASN A 278 -3.78 -16.79 8.10
CA ASN A 278 -4.52 -18.00 7.69
C ASN A 278 -3.63 -19.12 7.11
N MET A 279 -2.33 -18.90 6.91
CA MET A 279 -1.45 -19.77 6.11
C MET A 279 -0.32 -20.47 6.91
N VAL A 280 -0.37 -20.49 8.24
CA VAL A 280 0.62 -21.22 9.07
C VAL A 280 0.41 -22.74 8.90
N PRO A 281 1.42 -23.53 8.47
CA PRO A 281 1.26 -24.94 8.05
C PRO A 281 0.64 -25.88 9.09
N THR A 282 0.72 -25.52 10.37
CA THR A 282 0.30 -26.36 11.51
C THR A 282 -0.81 -25.74 12.36
N ALA A 283 -1.18 -24.48 12.12
CA ALA A 283 -2.20 -23.79 12.94
C ALA A 283 -3.64 -24.28 12.64
N ASN A 284 -3.86 -24.89 11.47
CA ASN A 284 -5.19 -25.31 10.98
C ASN A 284 -5.34 -26.84 10.88
N HIS A 285 -4.42 -27.59 11.50
CA HIS A 285 -4.37 -29.05 11.41
C HIS A 285 -5.35 -29.74 12.37
N GLY A 286 -5.98 -29.02 13.31
CA GLY A 286 -6.92 -29.58 14.27
C GLY A 286 -8.27 -29.94 13.64
N MET A 287 -8.94 -30.96 14.19
CA MET A 287 -10.34 -31.26 13.85
C MET A 287 -11.30 -30.17 14.32
N SER A 288 -10.92 -29.35 15.31
CA SER A 288 -11.70 -28.16 15.72
C SER A 288 -11.84 -27.14 14.60
N ASP A 289 -10.85 -27.05 13.72
CA ASP A 289 -10.72 -25.96 12.75
C ASP A 289 -11.63 -26.16 11.52
N MET A 290 -12.20 -27.36 11.39
CA MET A 290 -13.21 -27.75 10.40
C MET A 290 -14.63 -27.76 10.99
N LEU A 291 -14.79 -27.35 12.24
CA LEU A 291 -16.06 -27.31 12.96
C LEU A 291 -16.46 -25.88 13.32
N THR A 292 -17.75 -25.58 13.32
CA THR A 292 -18.32 -24.39 13.97
C THR A 292 -18.16 -24.47 15.50
N ASP A 293 -18.39 -23.38 16.23
CA ASP A 293 -18.35 -23.38 17.71
C ASP A 293 -19.35 -24.37 18.35
N ASP A 294 -20.51 -24.55 17.72
CA ASP A 294 -21.50 -25.56 18.12
C ASP A 294 -21.11 -26.99 17.71
N GLY A 295 -20.00 -27.14 16.98
CA GLY A 295 -19.37 -28.41 16.62
C GLY A 295 -20.02 -29.12 15.44
N LYS A 296 -20.60 -28.36 14.50
CA LYS A 296 -21.08 -28.87 13.21
C LYS A 296 -20.00 -28.73 12.16
N MET A 297 -19.96 -29.66 11.21
CA MET A 297 -19.00 -29.58 10.11
C MET A 297 -19.22 -28.33 9.26
N MET A 298 -18.14 -27.61 8.98
CA MET A 298 -18.15 -26.51 8.01
C MET A 298 -18.47 -27.03 6.59
N PRO A 299 -18.97 -26.19 5.66
CA PRO A 299 -19.35 -26.63 4.32
C PRO A 299 -18.20 -27.29 3.55
N THR A 300 -18.53 -28.33 2.78
CA THR A 300 -17.56 -28.98 1.87
C THR A 300 -17.58 -28.32 0.49
N THR A 301 -16.43 -28.23 -0.16
CA THR A 301 -16.29 -27.72 -1.54
C THR A 301 -15.56 -28.75 -2.41
N ASN A 302 -15.78 -28.66 -3.74
CA ASN A 302 -15.07 -29.50 -4.72
C ASN A 302 -13.76 -28.87 -5.20
N GLN A 303 -13.46 -27.63 -4.80
CA GLN A 303 -12.25 -26.90 -5.18
C GLN A 303 -11.67 -26.16 -3.97
N PRO A 304 -10.35 -26.23 -3.74
CA PRO A 304 -9.67 -25.37 -2.79
C PRO A 304 -9.72 -23.91 -3.29
N ASP A 305 -9.72 -22.96 -2.36
CA ASP A 305 -9.74 -21.54 -2.70
C ASP A 305 -8.49 -21.11 -3.50
N TYR A 306 -8.61 -20.10 -4.36
CA TYR A 306 -7.59 -19.72 -5.35
C TYR A 306 -6.22 -19.38 -4.74
N GLY A 307 -6.18 -18.92 -3.48
CA GLY A 307 -4.93 -18.64 -2.75
C GLY A 307 -4.03 -19.86 -2.55
N ILE A 308 -4.58 -21.08 -2.57
CA ILE A 308 -3.85 -22.34 -2.34
C ILE A 308 -3.19 -22.87 -3.62
N SER A 309 -3.75 -22.55 -4.79
CA SER A 309 -3.14 -22.89 -6.09
C SER A 309 -1.74 -22.28 -6.26
N TYR A 310 -1.44 -21.22 -5.50
CA TYR A 310 -0.16 -20.49 -5.54
C TYR A 310 0.98 -21.23 -4.80
N MET A 311 0.69 -22.06 -3.78
CA MET A 311 1.71 -22.81 -3.02
C MET A 311 2.33 -23.97 -3.79
N GLY A 312 1.66 -24.51 -4.82
CA GLY A 312 2.17 -25.61 -5.65
C GLY A 312 3.41 -25.26 -6.49
N TYR A 313 3.81 -23.98 -6.55
CA TYR A 313 4.86 -23.48 -7.44
C TYR A 313 6.15 -23.01 -6.74
N LEU A 314 6.30 -23.21 -5.42
CA LEU A 314 7.41 -22.63 -4.68
C LEU A 314 8.73 -23.42 -4.80
N THR A 315 9.83 -22.69 -5.06
CA THR A 315 11.21 -23.21 -5.13
C THR A 315 11.85 -23.43 -3.76
N ARG A 316 12.90 -24.27 -3.72
CA ARG A 316 13.60 -24.78 -2.50
C ARG A 316 14.01 -23.73 -1.45
N GLY A 317 14.27 -22.47 -1.85
CA GLY A 317 14.64 -21.39 -0.94
C GLY A 317 13.49 -20.89 -0.03
N THR A 318 12.25 -21.00 -0.50
CA THR A 318 11.04 -20.57 0.25
C THR A 318 10.71 -21.52 1.41
N LYS A 319 11.19 -22.77 1.31
CA LYS A 319 10.97 -23.81 2.32
C LYS A 319 11.68 -23.53 3.65
N ILE A 320 12.85 -22.88 3.62
CA ILE A 320 13.67 -22.58 4.80
C ILE A 320 13.07 -21.40 5.62
N ALA A 321 12.38 -20.47 4.97
CA ALA A 321 11.73 -19.33 5.64
C ALA A 321 10.43 -19.71 6.36
N LEU A 322 9.69 -20.71 5.84
CA LEU A 322 8.44 -21.22 6.42
C LEU A 322 8.66 -22.00 7.72
N GLU A 323 9.83 -22.63 7.91
CA GLU A 323 10.19 -23.35 9.15
C GLU A 323 10.41 -22.41 10.35
N GLY A 324 10.48 -21.09 10.12
CA GLY A 324 10.63 -20.04 11.15
C GLY A 324 9.39 -19.15 11.39
N GLY A 325 8.24 -19.45 10.78
CA GLY A 325 7.00 -18.67 10.95
C GLY A 325 6.88 -17.41 10.08
N ALA A 326 7.43 -17.41 8.86
CA ALA A 326 7.40 -16.27 7.94
C ALA A 326 6.62 -16.52 6.63
N PHE A 327 6.06 -15.45 6.04
CA PHE A 327 5.36 -15.45 4.75
C PHE A 327 6.13 -14.70 3.66
N VAL A 328 6.12 -15.25 2.43
CA VAL A 328 6.83 -14.70 1.26
C VAL A 328 5.94 -14.71 0.01
N PHE A 329 5.70 -13.55 -0.62
CA PHE A 329 4.98 -13.43 -1.91
C PHE A 329 5.91 -13.14 -3.09
N TYR A 330 5.54 -13.60 -4.29
CA TYR A 330 6.29 -13.35 -5.53
C TYR A 330 5.72 -12.13 -6.28
N VAL A 331 6.61 -11.22 -6.68
CA VAL A 331 6.38 -10.15 -7.66
C VAL A 331 7.44 -10.30 -8.74
N TYR A 332 7.14 -9.96 -9.99
CA TYR A 332 8.15 -9.97 -11.06
C TYR A 332 9.21 -8.90 -10.71
N GLY A 333 10.36 -9.35 -10.21
CA GLY A 333 11.42 -8.50 -9.66
C GLY A 333 11.78 -8.76 -8.18
N GLY A 334 10.93 -9.42 -7.38
CA GLY A 334 11.28 -9.91 -6.04
C GLY A 334 10.14 -10.26 -5.08
N LEU A 335 10.39 -10.21 -3.78
CA LEU A 335 9.76 -10.89 -2.65
C LEU A 335 9.24 -9.89 -1.59
N VAL A 336 8.08 -10.15 -0.98
CA VAL A 336 7.56 -9.41 0.19
C VAL A 336 7.52 -10.34 1.41
N TYR A 337 8.16 -9.93 2.51
CA TYR A 337 8.24 -10.60 3.80
C TYR A 337 7.22 -10.02 4.78
N HIS A 338 6.48 -10.87 5.49
CA HIS A 338 5.73 -10.52 6.70
C HIS A 338 6.17 -11.46 7.82
N GLY A 339 6.81 -10.91 8.86
CA GLY A 339 7.26 -11.66 10.03
C GLY A 339 6.14 -11.89 11.04
N ALA A 340 6.32 -12.88 11.93
CA ALA A 340 5.41 -13.14 13.06
C ALA A 340 5.32 -11.97 14.06
N ASP A 341 6.23 -11.01 13.96
CA ASP A 341 6.31 -9.75 14.72
C ASP A 341 5.47 -8.60 14.10
N GLY A 342 4.83 -8.83 12.96
CA GLY A 342 4.02 -7.84 12.24
C GLY A 342 4.82 -6.85 11.40
N VAL A 343 6.13 -7.06 11.23
CA VAL A 343 7.02 -6.20 10.42
C VAL A 343 7.08 -6.71 8.98
N CYS A 344 6.94 -5.79 8.02
CA CYS A 344 7.04 -6.12 6.59
C CYS A 344 8.41 -5.68 6.00
N LYS A 345 9.03 -6.52 5.15
CA LYS A 345 10.34 -6.26 4.49
C LYS A 345 10.31 -6.71 3.01
N PHE A 346 11.18 -6.23 2.13
CA PHE A 346 11.17 -6.58 0.68
C PHE A 346 12.54 -7.13 0.23
N PHE A 347 12.59 -8.22 -0.55
CA PHE A 347 13.83 -8.88 -1.03
C PHE A 347 13.80 -9.19 -2.52
N ASN A 348 14.92 -9.34 -3.24
CA ASN A 348 14.95 -9.80 -4.63
C ASN A 348 15.00 -11.33 -4.71
N THR A 349 14.92 -11.88 -5.92
CA THR A 349 14.98 -13.34 -6.16
C THR A 349 16.31 -13.99 -5.74
N ALA A 350 17.35 -13.20 -5.46
CA ALA A 350 18.63 -13.66 -4.93
C ALA A 350 18.73 -13.57 -3.39
N GLY A 351 17.70 -13.07 -2.69
CA GLY A 351 17.68 -12.93 -1.23
C GLY A 351 18.30 -11.63 -0.70
N ASN A 352 18.70 -10.70 -1.58
CA ASN A 352 19.15 -9.36 -1.19
C ASN A 352 17.93 -8.47 -0.92
N LEU A 353 18.00 -7.47 -0.04
CA LEU A 353 16.89 -6.53 0.14
C LEU A 353 16.54 -5.90 -1.22
N LEU A 354 15.27 -5.94 -1.63
CA LEU A 354 14.82 -5.40 -2.93
C LEU A 354 14.75 -3.87 -2.91
N ALA A 355 15.07 -3.26 -1.78
CA ALA A 355 14.77 -1.88 -1.48
C ALA A 355 15.70 -0.87 -2.13
N ASP A 356 16.55 -1.31 -3.07
CA ASP A 356 17.64 -0.48 -3.53
C ASP A 356 17.25 0.60 -4.54
N ASP A 357 16.09 0.49 -5.20
CA ASP A 357 15.67 1.48 -6.19
C ASP A 357 14.15 1.76 -6.19
N ILE A 358 13.28 0.78 -5.92
CA ILE A 358 11.82 1.02 -5.92
C ILE A 358 11.31 1.45 -4.55
N TRP A 359 11.89 0.95 -3.46
CA TRP A 359 11.37 1.12 -2.10
C TRP A 359 11.88 2.38 -1.40
N ILE A 360 13.14 2.78 -1.60
CA ILE A 360 13.61 4.12 -1.19
C ILE A 360 12.79 5.23 -1.85
N ARG A 361 12.31 4.99 -3.08
CA ARG A 361 11.38 5.87 -3.82
C ARG A 361 9.91 5.79 -3.36
N TYR A 362 9.52 4.89 -2.45
CA TYR A 362 8.10 4.68 -2.08
C TYR A 362 7.80 4.71 -0.58
N SER A 363 8.73 4.30 0.29
CA SER A 363 8.47 4.00 1.70
C SER A 363 8.49 5.19 2.63
N PHE A 364 9.44 6.07 2.36
CA PHE A 364 9.51 7.40 2.92
C PHE A 364 8.50 8.34 2.25
N LEU A 365 8.28 8.14 0.94
CA LEU A 365 7.61 9.07 0.03
C LEU A 365 6.07 9.03 0.04
N ARG A 366 5.42 8.46 1.06
CA ARG A 366 3.94 8.39 1.09
C ARG A 366 3.26 9.30 2.11
N ASN A 367 3.87 9.54 3.27
CA ASN A 367 3.40 10.58 4.21
C ASN A 367 3.83 12.01 3.78
N LEU A 368 4.38 12.12 2.56
CA LEU A 368 5.26 13.18 2.09
C LEU A 368 4.68 14.11 1.03
N PHE A 369 3.66 13.63 0.31
CA PHE A 369 3.23 14.25 -0.94
C PHE A 369 1.78 14.71 -0.95
N THR A 370 1.03 14.59 0.14
CA THR A 370 -0.31 15.20 0.20
C THR A 370 -0.47 16.21 1.34
N GLY A 371 0.26 16.08 2.44
CA GLY A 371 0.21 17.04 3.55
C GLY A 371 1.10 18.28 3.34
N ASP A 372 2.36 18.08 2.96
CA ASP A 372 3.36 19.15 3.07
C ASP A 372 3.63 19.96 1.79
N LEU A 373 3.41 19.41 0.58
CA LEU A 373 3.34 20.25 -0.63
C LEU A 373 2.17 21.22 -0.52
N LYS A 374 1.06 20.78 0.08
CA LYS A 374 -0.05 21.66 0.43
C LYS A 374 0.40 22.73 1.43
N GLY A 375 1.20 22.39 2.44
CA GLY A 375 1.80 23.40 3.35
C GLY A 375 2.71 24.41 2.66
N ILE A 376 3.57 23.98 1.72
CA ILE A 376 4.41 24.88 0.90
C ILE A 376 3.55 25.77 0.00
N PHE A 377 2.53 25.19 -0.64
CA PHE A 377 1.58 25.89 -1.49
C PHE A 377 0.70 26.87 -0.70
N ASP A 378 0.27 26.50 0.51
CA ASP A 378 -0.49 27.35 1.43
C ASP A 378 0.35 28.56 1.87
N LEU A 379 1.65 28.37 2.18
CA LEU A 379 2.58 29.47 2.47
C LEU A 379 2.75 30.39 1.27
N PHE A 380 2.92 29.83 0.07
CA PHE A 380 3.05 30.61 -1.17
C PHE A 380 1.78 31.39 -1.48
N ASN A 381 0.61 30.74 -1.43
CA ASN A 381 -0.71 31.35 -1.65
C ASN A 381 -1.08 32.39 -0.61
N SER A 382 -0.63 32.23 0.63
CA SER A 382 -0.81 33.26 1.66
C SER A 382 -0.03 34.54 1.32
N ALA A 383 1.01 34.43 0.49
CA ALA A 383 1.84 35.55 0.06
C ALA A 383 1.41 36.15 -1.30
N THR A 384 0.69 35.41 -2.15
CA THR A 384 0.35 35.80 -3.52
C THR A 384 -1.15 35.86 -3.80
N VAL A 385 -1.56 36.65 -4.79
CA VAL A 385 -2.88 36.54 -5.41
C VAL A 385 -2.78 35.55 -6.58
N ALA A 386 -3.59 34.49 -6.59
CA ALA A 386 -3.55 33.48 -7.63
C ALA A 386 -3.96 34.05 -8.99
N ALA A 387 -3.08 33.93 -9.99
CA ALA A 387 -3.38 34.26 -11.38
C ALA A 387 -4.27 33.16 -11.96
N ARG A 388 -5.51 33.50 -12.29
CA ARG A 388 -6.44 32.62 -13.00
C ARG A 388 -6.43 33.00 -14.48
N VAL A 389 -6.67 32.00 -15.32
CA VAL A 389 -6.55 32.07 -16.78
C VAL A 389 -7.90 31.75 -17.38
N ASP A 390 -8.28 32.45 -18.45
CA ASP A 390 -9.59 32.29 -19.06
C ASP A 390 -9.58 31.63 -20.44
N PRO A 391 -10.65 30.87 -20.72
CA PRO A 391 -11.14 30.73 -22.08
C PRO A 391 -12.56 31.30 -22.25
N LEU A 392 -12.97 31.45 -23.51
CA LEU A 392 -14.36 31.67 -23.90
C LEU A 392 -15.13 30.34 -24.03
N ILE A 393 -16.26 30.24 -23.34
CA ILE A 393 -17.16 29.09 -23.29
C ILE A 393 -18.50 29.47 -23.90
N LEU A 394 -19.04 28.62 -24.77
CA LEU A 394 -20.32 28.75 -25.45
C LEU A 394 -21.36 27.83 -24.79
N ASP A 395 -22.51 28.40 -24.42
CA ASP A 395 -23.70 27.66 -23.99
C ASP A 395 -24.44 27.14 -25.24
N LEU A 396 -24.33 25.83 -25.49
CA LEU A 396 -24.86 25.23 -26.73
C LEU A 396 -26.25 24.63 -26.55
N ASN A 397 -26.58 24.13 -25.36
CA ASN A 397 -27.84 23.45 -25.05
C ASN A 397 -28.92 24.41 -24.48
N GLY A 398 -28.55 25.62 -24.07
CA GLY A 398 -29.43 26.65 -23.54
C GLY A 398 -29.82 26.47 -22.07
N ASP A 399 -29.09 25.67 -21.29
CA ASP A 399 -29.31 25.53 -19.84
C ASP A 399 -28.44 26.48 -18.99
N GLY A 400 -27.67 27.35 -19.65
CA GLY A 400 -26.72 28.28 -19.06
C GLY A 400 -25.30 27.73 -19.11
N LEU A 401 -24.32 28.57 -18.80
CA LEU A 401 -22.90 28.16 -18.82
C LEU A 401 -22.58 27.34 -17.56
N VAL A 402 -22.28 26.06 -17.75
CA VAL A 402 -22.02 25.10 -16.66
C VAL A 402 -20.55 24.67 -16.65
N THR A 403 -19.94 24.68 -15.45
CA THR A 403 -18.56 24.22 -15.22
C THR A 403 -18.52 23.13 -14.17
N THR A 404 -17.38 22.43 -14.05
CA THR A 404 -17.08 21.50 -12.97
C THR A 404 -16.20 22.17 -11.91
N SER A 405 -16.19 21.65 -10.68
CA SER A 405 -15.16 22.02 -9.72
C SER A 405 -13.84 21.31 -10.03
N LEU A 406 -12.74 21.79 -9.45
CA LEU A 406 -11.43 21.14 -9.57
C LEU A 406 -11.45 19.71 -9.00
N ASP A 407 -12.16 19.48 -7.89
CA ASP A 407 -12.30 18.15 -7.28
C ASP A 407 -13.02 17.14 -8.17
N GLN A 408 -13.99 17.61 -8.95
CA GLN A 408 -14.78 16.79 -9.89
C GLN A 408 -14.09 16.58 -11.23
N SER A 409 -13.08 17.38 -11.58
CA SER A 409 -12.41 17.33 -12.88
C SER A 409 -11.27 16.33 -12.91
N GLY A 410 -11.21 15.49 -13.95
CA GLY A 410 -10.05 14.65 -14.28
C GLY A 410 -9.16 15.24 -15.38
N VAL A 411 -9.50 16.42 -15.89
CA VAL A 411 -8.91 17.04 -17.08
C VAL A 411 -7.57 17.69 -16.76
N TYR A 412 -6.58 17.45 -17.62
CA TYR A 412 -5.28 18.13 -17.60
C TYR A 412 -5.12 18.88 -18.92
N PHE A 413 -4.95 20.20 -18.86
CA PHE A 413 -4.79 21.03 -20.04
C PHE A 413 -3.80 22.17 -19.75
N ASP A 414 -2.93 22.50 -20.71
CA ASP A 414 -1.94 23.59 -20.58
C ASP A 414 -2.63 24.92 -20.89
N LEU A 415 -3.38 25.43 -19.91
CA LEU A 415 -4.23 26.58 -20.14
C LEU A 415 -3.41 27.86 -20.30
N ASP A 416 -2.20 27.98 -19.71
CA ASP A 416 -1.34 29.17 -19.82
C ASP A 416 -0.17 29.06 -20.80
N SER A 417 -0.11 27.92 -21.52
CA SER A 417 0.82 27.65 -22.61
C SER A 417 2.28 27.70 -22.17
N ASN A 418 2.55 27.13 -21.00
CA ASN A 418 3.88 27.08 -20.41
C ASN A 418 4.60 25.74 -20.66
N GLY A 419 3.93 24.75 -21.27
CA GLY A 419 4.46 23.41 -21.48
C GLY A 419 4.07 22.36 -20.45
N PHE A 420 3.23 22.73 -19.48
CA PHE A 420 2.82 21.88 -18.38
C PHE A 420 1.30 21.92 -18.29
N ALA A 421 0.66 20.78 -18.58
CA ALA A 421 -0.79 20.69 -18.49
C ALA A 421 -1.22 20.59 -17.03
N GLU A 422 -1.94 21.59 -16.52
CA GLU A 422 -2.43 21.58 -15.14
C GLU A 422 -3.77 20.86 -15.03
N ARG A 423 -4.01 20.19 -13.88
CA ARG A 423 -5.35 19.72 -13.59
C ARG A 423 -6.28 20.94 -13.48
N THR A 424 -7.30 20.99 -14.31
CA THR A 424 -8.09 22.20 -14.52
C THR A 424 -9.57 21.90 -14.33
N ALA A 425 -10.28 22.76 -13.60
CA ALA A 425 -11.74 22.78 -13.62
C ALA A 425 -12.20 22.95 -15.07
N TRP A 426 -13.25 22.24 -15.49
CA TRP A 426 -13.57 22.13 -16.90
C TRP A 426 -15.01 22.55 -17.21
N ILE A 427 -15.35 22.55 -18.50
CA ILE A 427 -16.69 22.85 -18.98
C ILE A 427 -17.58 21.60 -18.92
N ASP A 428 -18.90 21.78 -18.91
CA ASP A 428 -19.83 20.67 -19.13
C ASP A 428 -19.70 20.12 -20.56
N ALA A 429 -19.92 18.82 -20.73
CA ALA A 429 -19.79 18.14 -22.03
C ALA A 429 -20.82 18.63 -23.06
N ASN A 430 -21.89 19.28 -22.62
CA ASN A 430 -22.91 19.85 -23.52
C ASN A 430 -22.58 21.28 -23.98
N ASP A 431 -21.64 21.96 -23.32
CA ASP A 431 -21.12 23.26 -23.72
C ASP A 431 -19.90 23.09 -24.65
N GLY A 432 -19.31 24.20 -25.10
CA GLY A 432 -18.11 24.14 -25.94
C GLY A 432 -17.12 25.27 -25.74
N LEU A 433 -15.84 24.96 -25.88
CA LEU A 433 -14.76 25.96 -25.91
C LEU A 433 -14.64 26.55 -27.32
N LEU A 434 -14.52 27.87 -27.42
CA LEU A 434 -14.20 28.52 -28.70
C LEU A 434 -12.70 28.42 -28.98
N VAL A 435 -12.34 27.84 -30.12
CA VAL A 435 -10.94 27.52 -30.45
C VAL A 435 -10.56 27.96 -31.86
N LEU A 436 -9.26 28.19 -32.05
CA LEU A 436 -8.63 28.40 -33.34
C LEU A 436 -7.27 27.69 -33.32
N ASP A 437 -7.14 26.67 -34.17
CA ASP A 437 -5.86 26.01 -34.46
C ASP A 437 -4.93 27.04 -35.14
N ARG A 438 -3.98 27.56 -34.37
CA ARG A 438 -3.08 28.65 -34.79
C ARG A 438 -1.79 28.12 -35.39
N ASN A 439 -1.38 26.91 -35.03
CA ASN A 439 -0.14 26.30 -35.51
C ASN A 439 -0.36 25.40 -36.75
N GLY A 440 -1.61 25.08 -37.07
CA GLY A 440 -2.03 24.29 -38.23
C GLY A 440 -1.80 22.78 -38.08
N ASP A 441 -1.64 22.28 -36.86
CA ASP A 441 -1.38 20.85 -36.59
C ASP A 441 -2.64 19.99 -36.47
N GLY A 442 -3.82 20.62 -36.52
CA GLY A 442 -5.13 19.97 -36.45
C GLY A 442 -5.56 19.56 -35.05
N LYS A 443 -4.86 20.00 -34.01
CA LYS A 443 -5.17 19.73 -32.60
C LYS A 443 -5.22 21.04 -31.82
N ILE A 444 -5.91 21.00 -30.68
CA ILE A 444 -5.89 22.08 -29.70
C ILE A 444 -5.15 21.56 -28.47
N THR A 445 -3.98 22.13 -28.21
CA THR A 445 -3.03 21.58 -27.24
C THR A 445 -2.76 22.49 -26.05
N ASN A 446 -3.03 23.79 -26.18
CA ASN A 446 -2.76 24.78 -25.14
C ASN A 446 -3.65 26.02 -25.26
N GLY A 447 -3.60 26.89 -24.25
CA GLY A 447 -4.41 28.11 -24.18
C GLY A 447 -4.17 29.16 -25.26
N GLN A 448 -3.03 29.16 -25.97
CA GLN A 448 -2.85 30.05 -27.12
C GLN A 448 -3.83 29.71 -28.24
N GLU A 449 -4.32 28.46 -28.29
CA GLU A 449 -5.26 27.98 -29.29
C GLU A 449 -6.72 28.18 -28.86
N LEU A 450 -6.95 28.48 -27.58
CA LEU A 450 -8.22 28.99 -27.06
C LEU A 450 -8.31 30.52 -27.25
N PHE A 451 -9.47 31.10 -26.97
CA PHE A 451 -9.63 32.55 -26.88
C PHE A 451 -9.67 32.99 -25.42
N GLY A 452 -8.69 33.77 -25.00
CA GLY A 452 -8.53 34.23 -23.61
C GLY A 452 -7.31 35.14 -23.42
N ASP A 453 -6.90 35.33 -22.18
CA ASP A 453 -5.76 36.18 -21.77
C ASP A 453 -4.38 35.58 -22.12
N GLN A 454 -4.36 34.35 -22.63
CA GLN A 454 -3.17 33.67 -23.16
C GLN A 454 -3.05 33.81 -24.67
N THR A 455 -4.08 34.31 -25.34
CA THR A 455 -4.02 34.55 -26.78
C THR A 455 -3.01 35.65 -27.08
N LEU A 456 -2.04 35.36 -27.96
CA LEU A 456 -1.12 36.35 -28.48
C LEU A 456 -1.78 37.16 -29.60
N LEU A 457 -1.84 38.48 -29.42
CA LEU A 457 -2.33 39.40 -30.44
C LEU A 457 -1.30 39.59 -31.57
N SER A 458 -1.74 40.11 -32.70
CA SER A 458 -0.89 40.40 -33.87
C SER A 458 0.31 41.32 -33.58
N ASN A 459 0.23 42.13 -32.52
CA ASN A 459 1.28 43.02 -32.06
C ASN A 459 2.32 42.35 -31.12
N GLY A 460 2.17 41.05 -30.83
CA GLY A 460 3.05 40.29 -29.95
C GLY A 460 2.79 40.47 -28.44
N THR A 461 1.71 41.15 -28.05
CA THR A 461 1.25 41.24 -26.65
C THR A 461 0.11 40.26 -26.38
N ARG A 462 -0.03 39.82 -25.14
CA ARG A 462 -1.17 38.97 -24.74
C ARG A 462 -2.44 39.80 -24.65
N ALA A 463 -3.56 39.21 -25.08
CA ALA A 463 -4.87 39.83 -24.94
C ALA A 463 -5.24 40.02 -23.47
N THR A 464 -6.03 41.05 -23.17
CA THR A 464 -6.61 41.29 -21.85
C THR A 464 -7.93 40.56 -21.63
N SER A 465 -8.49 39.96 -22.69
CA SER A 465 -9.72 39.15 -22.68
C SER A 465 -9.85 38.33 -23.96
N GLY A 466 -10.61 37.23 -23.91
CA GLY A 466 -10.93 36.45 -25.11
C GLY A 466 -11.76 37.24 -26.14
N PHE A 467 -12.59 38.19 -25.70
CA PHE A 467 -13.35 39.07 -26.61
C PHE A 467 -12.46 40.11 -27.32
N GLU A 468 -11.39 40.57 -26.67
CA GLU A 468 -10.37 41.40 -27.35
C GLU A 468 -9.63 40.58 -28.40
N ALA A 469 -9.24 39.35 -28.06
CA ALA A 469 -8.60 38.44 -28.99
C ALA A 469 -9.47 38.15 -30.23
N LEU A 470 -10.78 37.97 -30.07
CA LEU A 470 -11.70 37.80 -31.21
C LEU A 470 -11.80 39.04 -32.09
N ARG A 471 -11.69 40.23 -31.50
CA ARG A 471 -11.87 41.51 -32.21
C ARG A 471 -10.80 41.78 -33.26
N GLU A 472 -9.63 41.14 -33.15
CA GLU A 472 -8.60 41.23 -34.22
C GLU A 472 -9.08 40.67 -35.56
N PHE A 473 -10.12 39.85 -35.54
CA PHE A 473 -10.64 39.17 -36.72
C PHE A 473 -11.96 39.73 -37.25
N ASP A 474 -12.43 40.87 -36.72
CA ASP A 474 -13.57 41.63 -37.24
C ASP A 474 -13.13 42.46 -38.45
N ASP A 475 -13.14 41.84 -39.63
CA ASP A 475 -12.59 42.38 -40.87
C ASP A 475 -13.38 43.61 -41.33
N ASN A 476 -14.70 43.57 -41.13
CA ASN A 476 -15.63 44.61 -41.59
C ASN A 476 -15.97 45.66 -40.51
N LYS A 477 -15.53 45.43 -39.25
CA LYS A 477 -15.69 46.30 -38.08
C LYS A 477 -17.15 46.54 -37.68
N ASP A 478 -18.01 45.54 -37.88
CA ASP A 478 -19.41 45.63 -37.53
C ASP A 478 -19.74 45.13 -36.11
N GLY A 479 -18.72 44.69 -35.36
CA GLY A 479 -18.82 44.34 -33.94
C GLY A 479 -19.27 42.91 -33.68
N LYS A 480 -19.23 42.04 -34.69
CA LYS A 480 -19.49 40.60 -34.59
C LYS A 480 -18.52 39.83 -35.48
N ILE A 481 -18.36 38.53 -35.20
CA ILE A 481 -17.70 37.59 -36.09
C ILE A 481 -18.78 36.78 -36.80
N ASP A 482 -18.91 36.93 -38.12
CA ASP A 482 -19.86 36.18 -38.95
C ASP A 482 -19.26 35.79 -40.30
N ALA A 483 -20.09 35.28 -41.23
CA ALA A 483 -19.63 34.83 -42.54
C ALA A 483 -18.99 35.93 -43.42
N SER A 484 -19.04 37.19 -43.00
CA SER A 484 -18.33 38.32 -43.61
C SER A 484 -16.86 38.39 -43.22
N ASP A 485 -16.45 37.67 -42.17
CA ASP A 485 -15.09 37.63 -41.64
C ASP A 485 -14.38 36.34 -42.04
N ILE A 486 -13.13 36.44 -42.49
CA ILE A 486 -12.37 35.27 -42.98
C ILE A 486 -12.16 34.23 -41.87
N VAL A 487 -12.05 34.68 -40.61
CA VAL A 487 -11.83 33.81 -39.46
C VAL A 487 -13.02 32.89 -39.19
N TYR A 488 -14.25 33.27 -39.57
CA TYR A 488 -15.47 32.53 -39.21
C TYR A 488 -15.42 31.08 -39.69
N LEU A 489 -14.86 30.84 -40.88
CA LEU A 489 -14.71 29.49 -41.43
C LEU A 489 -13.59 28.67 -40.76
N LYS A 490 -12.67 29.33 -40.05
CA LYS A 490 -11.54 28.71 -39.35
C LYS A 490 -11.86 28.42 -37.88
N LEU A 491 -12.74 29.22 -37.26
CA LEU A 491 -13.18 28.99 -35.89
C LEU A 491 -13.87 27.63 -35.74
N LYS A 492 -13.56 26.97 -34.62
CA LYS A 492 -14.18 25.72 -34.22
C LYS A 492 -14.73 25.84 -32.80
N VAL A 493 -15.64 24.93 -32.48
CA VAL A 493 -16.12 24.68 -31.13
C VAL A 493 -15.62 23.31 -30.73
N TRP A 494 -14.90 23.26 -29.62
CA TRP A 494 -14.48 22.01 -29.00
C TRP A 494 -15.49 21.62 -27.92
N GLN A 495 -16.25 20.55 -28.18
CA GLN A 495 -17.09 19.91 -27.18
C GLN A 495 -16.37 18.67 -26.65
N ASP A 496 -15.74 18.78 -25.49
CA ASP A 496 -15.02 17.68 -24.84
C ASP A 496 -16.03 16.69 -24.22
N LEU A 497 -16.45 15.71 -25.02
CA LEU A 497 -17.56 14.82 -24.70
C LEU A 497 -17.17 13.79 -23.65
N ASN A 498 -15.90 13.37 -23.65
CA ASN A 498 -15.38 12.37 -22.73
C ASN A 498 -14.68 13.00 -21.51
N ARG A 499 -14.41 14.31 -21.54
CA ARG A 499 -13.74 15.10 -20.50
C ARG A 499 -12.35 14.59 -20.19
N ASP A 500 -11.58 14.31 -21.23
CA ASP A 500 -10.17 13.91 -21.12
C ASP A 500 -9.19 15.07 -21.37
N GLY A 501 -9.67 16.23 -21.84
CA GLY A 501 -8.83 17.40 -22.12
C GLY A 501 -7.98 17.28 -23.38
N VAL A 502 -8.22 16.27 -24.21
CA VAL A 502 -7.48 16.03 -25.45
C VAL A 502 -8.41 16.31 -26.63
N SER A 503 -8.08 17.28 -27.47
CA SER A 503 -8.85 17.54 -28.68
C SER A 503 -8.76 16.35 -29.66
N GLN A 504 -9.89 15.70 -29.94
CA GLN A 504 -10.01 14.71 -31.03
C GLN A 504 -10.96 15.21 -32.15
N ALA A 505 -10.82 14.61 -33.34
CA ALA A 505 -11.52 15.07 -34.54
C ALA A 505 -13.06 15.00 -34.40
N GLU A 506 -13.58 14.05 -33.65
CA GLU A 506 -15.01 13.85 -33.43
C GLU A 506 -15.62 14.95 -32.53
N GLU A 507 -14.80 15.59 -31.71
CA GLU A 507 -15.16 16.64 -30.75
C GLU A 507 -15.06 18.06 -31.32
N MET A 508 -14.40 18.20 -32.48
CA MET A 508 -14.28 19.47 -33.19
C MET A 508 -15.49 19.72 -34.09
N LYS A 509 -16.23 20.81 -33.84
CA LYS A 509 -17.36 21.24 -34.67
C LYS A 509 -17.08 22.60 -35.30
N SER A 510 -17.59 22.85 -36.51
CA SER A 510 -17.63 24.23 -37.01
C SER A 510 -18.72 25.04 -36.31
N LEU A 511 -18.62 26.37 -36.32
CA LEU A 511 -19.67 27.24 -35.79
C LEU A 511 -21.04 26.93 -36.42
N ALA A 512 -21.08 26.66 -37.72
CA ALA A 512 -22.31 26.30 -38.42
C ALA A 512 -22.89 24.95 -37.97
N ASP A 513 -22.04 23.95 -37.68
CA ASP A 513 -22.49 22.61 -37.25
C ASP A 513 -23.20 22.65 -35.89
N VAL A 514 -22.79 23.57 -35.00
CA VAL A 514 -23.46 23.81 -33.70
C VAL A 514 -24.51 24.92 -33.76
N GLY A 515 -24.87 25.38 -34.98
CA GLY A 515 -25.95 26.33 -35.19
C GLY A 515 -25.62 27.78 -34.82
N ILE A 516 -24.34 28.17 -34.73
CA ILE A 516 -23.89 29.55 -34.47
C ILE A 516 -23.75 30.31 -35.79
N LYS A 517 -24.54 31.37 -35.94
CA LYS A 517 -24.53 32.26 -37.12
C LYS A 517 -23.55 33.43 -36.97
N ALA A 518 -23.45 34.01 -35.78
CA ALA A 518 -22.55 35.13 -35.49
C ALA A 518 -22.18 35.16 -34.00
N ILE A 519 -21.00 35.66 -33.64
CA ILE A 519 -20.60 35.90 -32.24
C ILE A 519 -20.49 37.41 -32.01
N ASN A 520 -21.18 37.96 -31.02
CA ASN A 520 -21.10 39.39 -30.73
C ASN A 520 -19.84 39.71 -29.91
N LEU A 521 -19.13 40.79 -30.26
CA LEU A 521 -17.87 41.19 -29.62
C LEU A 521 -18.04 42.12 -28.40
N ASN A 522 -19.28 42.47 -28.08
CA ASN A 522 -19.63 43.23 -26.88
C ASN A 522 -19.89 42.26 -25.72
N SER A 523 -19.33 42.57 -24.55
CA SER A 523 -19.52 41.79 -23.32
C SER A 523 -19.66 42.68 -22.09
N THR A 524 -20.27 42.14 -21.05
CA THR A 524 -20.47 42.81 -19.75
C THR A 524 -19.58 42.15 -18.70
N VAL A 525 -18.88 42.95 -17.89
CA VAL A 525 -18.12 42.44 -16.74
C VAL A 525 -19.08 42.03 -15.64
N THR A 526 -18.99 40.78 -15.19
CA THR A 526 -19.81 40.25 -14.09
C THR A 526 -18.93 40.00 -12.86
N GLY A 527 -17.87 39.19 -13.00
CA GLY A 527 -16.91 38.86 -11.94
C GLY A 527 -17.49 37.97 -10.84
N ALA A 528 -18.61 37.29 -11.10
CA ALA A 528 -19.30 36.45 -10.14
C ALA A 528 -18.69 35.03 -10.11
N ALA A 529 -18.50 34.49 -8.91
CA ALA A 529 -18.17 33.07 -8.76
C ALA A 529 -19.43 32.22 -9.01
N ASP A 530 -19.29 31.14 -9.75
CA ASP A 530 -20.33 30.13 -9.93
C ASP A 530 -20.38 29.15 -8.75
N ALA A 531 -21.33 28.21 -8.80
CA ALA A 531 -21.51 27.21 -7.75
C ALA A 531 -20.29 26.29 -7.55
N MET A 532 -19.41 26.19 -8.56
CA MET A 532 -18.22 25.34 -8.55
C MET A 532 -16.94 26.12 -8.18
N GLY A 533 -17.06 27.42 -7.90
CA GLY A 533 -15.97 28.29 -7.46
C GLY A 533 -15.13 28.89 -8.60
N ASN A 534 -15.52 28.68 -9.85
CA ASN A 534 -14.93 29.33 -11.02
C ASN A 534 -15.53 30.74 -11.16
N ILE A 535 -14.80 31.69 -11.75
CA ILE A 535 -15.29 33.07 -11.87
C ILE A 535 -15.71 33.35 -13.31
N GLN A 536 -16.99 33.60 -13.53
CA GLN A 536 -17.44 34.20 -14.78
C GLN A 536 -17.00 35.66 -14.79
N ARG A 537 -15.97 35.97 -15.57
CA ARG A 537 -15.37 37.31 -15.64
C ARG A 537 -16.19 38.24 -16.51
N ARG A 538 -16.67 37.74 -17.64
CA ARG A 538 -17.52 38.46 -18.60
C ARG A 538 -18.59 37.57 -19.20
N LEU A 539 -19.69 38.20 -19.61
CA LEU A 539 -20.79 37.58 -20.33
C LEU A 539 -21.08 38.36 -21.62
N GLY A 540 -21.07 37.66 -22.75
CA GLY A 540 -21.47 38.15 -24.07
C GLY A 540 -22.58 37.27 -24.65
N SER A 541 -22.82 37.41 -25.96
CA SER A 541 -23.82 36.61 -26.66
C SER A 541 -23.37 36.20 -28.07
N PHE A 542 -24.02 35.17 -28.59
CA PHE A 542 -23.92 34.78 -30.00
C PHE A 542 -25.32 34.62 -30.59
N VAL A 543 -25.45 34.72 -31.91
CA VAL A 543 -26.72 34.58 -32.62
C VAL A 543 -26.80 33.19 -33.23
N LYS A 544 -27.87 32.46 -32.95
CA LYS A 544 -28.16 31.13 -33.51
C LYS A 544 -28.69 31.24 -34.94
N THR A 545 -28.64 30.15 -35.69
CA THR A 545 -29.14 30.08 -37.07
C THR A 545 -30.64 30.32 -37.18
N ASP A 546 -31.41 30.04 -36.13
CA ASP A 546 -32.84 30.35 -36.01
C ASP A 546 -33.14 31.82 -35.65
N GLY A 547 -32.09 32.62 -35.39
CA GLY A 547 -32.18 34.03 -35.01
C GLY A 547 -32.35 34.31 -33.52
N SER A 548 -32.40 33.28 -32.67
CA SER A 548 -32.36 33.44 -31.22
C SER A 548 -30.95 33.73 -30.71
N ASP A 549 -30.83 34.30 -29.51
CA ASP A 549 -29.53 34.55 -28.86
C ASP A 549 -29.11 33.36 -27.98
N GLY A 550 -27.83 33.05 -27.98
CA GLY A 550 -27.15 32.16 -27.03
C GLY A 550 -26.11 32.91 -26.19
N GLN A 551 -25.59 32.28 -25.15
CA GLN A 551 -24.64 32.89 -24.21
C GLN A 551 -23.20 32.47 -24.50
N ILE A 552 -22.26 33.41 -24.39
CA ILE A 552 -20.82 33.12 -24.40
C ILE A 552 -20.19 33.81 -23.20
N GLY A 553 -19.45 33.06 -22.38
CA GLY A 553 -18.82 33.58 -21.16
C GLY A 553 -17.32 33.44 -21.16
N GLU A 554 -16.64 34.42 -20.57
CA GLU A 554 -15.23 34.36 -20.23
C GLU A 554 -15.10 33.86 -18.79
N TYR A 555 -14.43 32.72 -18.60
CA TYR A 555 -14.34 32.05 -17.30
C TYR A 555 -12.92 31.92 -16.81
N LEU A 556 -12.63 32.46 -15.64
CA LEU A 556 -11.40 32.19 -14.91
C LEU A 556 -11.55 30.84 -14.18
N LEU A 557 -11.01 29.79 -14.79
CA LEU A 557 -11.10 28.42 -14.30
C LEU A 557 -10.09 28.16 -13.19
N ASN A 558 -10.49 27.39 -12.16
CA ASN A 558 -9.58 26.97 -11.09
C ASN A 558 -8.63 25.87 -11.60
N ARG A 559 -7.36 25.93 -11.18
CA ARG A 559 -6.31 24.99 -11.58
C ARG A 559 -5.50 24.52 -10.38
N ASP A 560 -5.05 23.26 -10.43
CA ASP A 560 -3.96 22.77 -9.59
C ASP A 560 -2.63 22.98 -10.33
N THR A 561 -1.98 24.11 -10.05
CA THR A 561 -0.74 24.50 -10.72
C THR A 561 0.49 23.75 -10.20
N VAL A 562 0.38 23.01 -9.10
CA VAL A 562 1.47 22.18 -8.57
C VAL A 562 1.44 20.80 -9.20
N GLY A 563 0.26 20.21 -9.31
CA GLY A 563 0.01 18.91 -9.93
C GLY A 563 -0.14 18.97 -11.45
N SER A 564 0.91 19.37 -12.16
CA SER A 564 0.93 19.49 -13.63
C SER A 564 1.58 18.28 -14.33
N ARG A 565 1.36 18.15 -15.64
CA ARG A 565 1.98 17.14 -16.52
C ARG A 565 2.90 17.82 -17.52
N ASP A 566 4.17 17.45 -17.53
CA ASP A 566 5.15 17.94 -18.51
C ASP A 566 4.82 17.41 -19.92
N THR A 567 4.27 18.27 -20.78
CA THR A 567 3.87 17.89 -22.14
C THR A 567 5.07 17.82 -23.10
N PHE A 568 6.24 18.33 -22.69
CA PHE A 568 7.49 18.25 -23.44
C PHE A 568 8.32 17.01 -23.07
N GLY A 569 8.27 16.59 -21.81
CA GLY A 569 9.10 15.53 -21.24
C GLY A 569 8.94 14.17 -21.93
N ASP A 570 7.72 13.83 -22.34
CA ASP A 570 7.39 12.55 -22.99
C ASP A 570 8.10 12.33 -24.34
N SER A 571 8.57 13.41 -24.96
CA SER A 571 9.28 13.36 -26.25
C SER A 571 10.82 13.31 -26.12
N VAL A 572 11.35 13.49 -24.91
CA VAL A 572 12.80 13.56 -24.68
C VAL A 572 13.38 12.17 -24.48
N THR A 573 14.32 11.79 -25.35
CA THR A 573 15.09 10.55 -25.17
C THR A 573 16.12 10.75 -24.06
N ILE A 574 16.07 9.92 -23.00
CA ILE A 574 17.03 9.96 -21.89
C ILE A 574 18.23 9.06 -22.21
N PRO A 575 19.45 9.61 -22.33
CA PRO A 575 20.67 8.81 -22.49
C PRO A 575 20.92 7.84 -21.33
N ASP A 576 21.52 6.68 -21.59
CA ASP A 576 21.77 5.63 -20.58
C ASP A 576 22.60 6.12 -19.38
N ASP A 577 23.57 7.00 -19.63
CA ASP A 577 24.43 7.59 -18.60
C ASP A 577 23.71 8.62 -17.72
N ILE A 578 22.60 9.20 -18.19
CA ILE A 578 21.68 10.03 -17.40
C ILE A 578 20.63 9.15 -16.70
N ALA A 579 20.17 8.09 -17.35
CA ALA A 579 19.23 7.13 -16.77
C ALA A 579 19.79 6.40 -15.54
N ALA A 580 21.12 6.25 -15.46
CA ALA A 580 21.82 5.68 -14.31
C ALA A 580 21.94 6.64 -13.10
N LEU A 581 21.73 7.94 -13.29
CA LEU A 581 21.80 8.95 -12.23
C LEU A 581 20.48 9.03 -11.46
N PRO A 582 20.47 9.47 -10.19
CA PRO A 582 19.23 9.68 -9.44
C PRO A 582 18.30 10.68 -10.16
N ASP A 583 16.99 10.49 -10.01
CA ASP A 583 15.97 11.39 -10.56
C ASP A 583 15.18 12.05 -9.44
N LEU A 584 14.90 13.33 -9.61
CA LEU A 584 13.92 14.06 -8.82
C LEU A 584 12.75 14.39 -9.72
N GLN A 585 11.54 14.06 -9.26
CA GLN A 585 10.33 14.46 -9.95
C GLN A 585 10.20 15.98 -9.86
N GLY A 586 9.91 16.61 -10.99
CA GLY A 586 9.53 18.02 -11.02
C GLY A 586 8.08 18.21 -10.58
N ALA A 587 7.70 19.46 -10.36
CA ALA A 587 6.33 19.88 -10.09
C ALA A 587 6.12 21.28 -10.69
N GLY A 588 4.85 21.66 -10.89
CA GLY A 588 4.51 22.90 -11.58
C GLY A 588 5.19 23.00 -12.94
N ASN A 589 6.02 24.01 -13.13
CA ASN A 589 6.65 24.31 -14.43
C ASN A 589 8.09 23.79 -14.51
N VAL A 590 8.37 22.66 -13.85
CA VAL A 590 9.69 22.03 -13.78
C VAL A 590 9.59 20.58 -14.23
N SER A 591 10.34 20.20 -15.27
CA SER A 591 10.51 18.81 -15.70
C SER A 591 11.29 17.98 -14.67
N SER A 592 11.27 16.64 -14.76
CA SER A 592 12.16 15.83 -13.90
C SER A 592 13.64 16.20 -14.09
N LEU A 593 14.45 15.95 -13.06
CA LEU A 593 15.88 16.29 -13.10
C LEU A 593 16.60 15.56 -14.23
N ARG A 594 16.24 14.31 -14.53
CA ARG A 594 16.78 13.57 -15.69
C ARG A 594 16.39 14.21 -17.02
N ILE A 595 15.14 14.62 -17.20
CA ILE A 595 14.71 15.33 -18.41
C ILE A 595 15.48 16.65 -18.54
N ALA A 596 15.64 17.39 -17.45
CA ALA A 596 16.41 18.63 -17.44
C ALA A 596 17.89 18.41 -17.78
N MET A 597 18.53 17.36 -17.25
CA MET A 597 19.90 16.97 -17.61
C MET A 597 20.01 16.59 -19.10
N ALA A 598 19.02 15.87 -19.63
CA ALA A 598 19.00 15.47 -21.04
C ALA A 598 18.79 16.67 -21.99
N LYS A 599 18.04 17.69 -21.56
CA LYS A 599 17.83 18.95 -22.29
C LYS A 599 19.02 19.92 -22.17
N ASP A 600 19.87 19.80 -21.14
CA ASP A 600 21.02 20.69 -20.95
C ASP A 600 22.19 20.36 -21.90
N GLU A 601 22.19 21.02 -23.06
CA GLU A 601 23.25 20.89 -24.07
C GLU A 601 24.66 21.22 -23.54
N SER A 602 24.77 22.00 -22.45
CA SER A 602 26.07 22.34 -21.86
C SER A 602 26.67 21.21 -21.02
N GLY A 603 25.86 20.23 -20.61
CA GLY A 603 26.24 19.13 -19.71
C GLY A 603 26.58 19.57 -18.27
N GLN A 604 26.40 20.83 -17.93
CA GLN A 604 26.77 21.38 -16.63
C GLN A 604 25.88 20.84 -15.51
N LEU A 605 24.57 20.70 -15.74
CA LEU A 605 23.65 20.16 -14.73
C LEU A 605 24.02 18.73 -14.36
N LYS A 606 24.30 17.89 -15.36
CA LYS A 606 24.80 16.52 -15.14
C LYS A 606 26.10 16.50 -14.34
N LYS A 607 27.04 17.41 -14.66
CA LYS A 607 28.31 17.52 -13.93
C LYS A 607 28.09 17.88 -12.46
N MET A 608 27.21 18.85 -12.16
CA MET A 608 26.90 19.24 -10.79
C MET A 608 26.26 18.10 -9.99
N VAL A 609 25.38 17.31 -10.62
CA VAL A 609 24.78 16.13 -9.99
C VAL A 609 25.85 15.08 -9.67
N LEU A 610 26.80 14.82 -10.58
CA LEU A 610 27.92 13.92 -10.31
C LEU A 610 28.81 14.42 -9.15
N GLU A 611 29.15 15.71 -9.14
CA GLU A 611 29.93 16.33 -8.06
C GLU A 611 29.20 16.24 -6.70
N PHE A 612 27.87 16.40 -6.69
CA PHE A 612 27.05 16.20 -5.50
C PHE A 612 27.12 14.74 -4.97
N LEU A 613 27.17 13.75 -5.86
CA LEU A 613 27.23 12.34 -5.47
C LEU A 613 28.61 11.92 -4.94
N GLU A 614 29.67 12.60 -5.37
CA GLU A 614 31.06 12.27 -5.02
C GLU A 614 31.56 13.01 -3.77
N THR A 615 30.97 14.17 -3.43
CA THR A 615 31.46 14.99 -2.31
C THR A 615 31.18 14.35 -0.94
N LYS A 616 32.19 14.42 -0.07
CA LYS A 616 32.09 14.00 1.34
C LYS A 616 31.88 15.17 2.30
N ASP A 617 32.16 16.38 1.84
CA ASP A 617 32.01 17.60 2.65
C ASP A 617 30.55 18.06 2.62
N ALA A 618 29.94 18.19 3.81
CA ALA A 618 28.53 18.50 3.93
C ALA A 618 28.18 19.92 3.48
N ALA A 619 29.06 20.90 3.73
CA ALA A 619 28.83 22.28 3.32
C ALA A 619 28.93 22.42 1.80
N ALA A 620 29.95 21.82 1.19
CA ALA A 620 30.08 21.75 -0.27
C ALA A 620 28.92 21.00 -0.92
N ARG A 621 28.41 19.94 -0.27
CA ARG A 621 27.24 19.20 -0.75
C ARG A 621 25.97 20.05 -0.76
N ASP A 622 25.74 20.84 0.28
CA ASP A 622 24.58 21.75 0.35
C ASP A 622 24.67 22.88 -0.68
N GLU A 623 25.87 23.45 -0.87
CA GLU A 623 26.12 24.45 -1.90
C GLU A 623 25.89 23.87 -3.32
N LEU A 624 26.45 22.69 -3.60
CA LEU A 624 26.24 21.99 -4.87
C LEU A 624 24.76 21.69 -5.09
N PHE A 625 24.05 21.20 -4.08
CA PHE A 625 22.61 20.93 -4.19
C PHE A 625 21.81 22.20 -4.50
N THR A 626 22.09 23.29 -3.81
CA THR A 626 21.47 24.60 -4.07
C THR A 626 21.71 25.05 -5.52
N ASN A 627 22.94 24.90 -6.02
CA ASN A 627 23.29 25.24 -7.40
C ASN A 627 22.60 24.32 -8.42
N VAL A 628 22.45 23.03 -8.11
CA VAL A 628 21.65 22.09 -8.92
C VAL A 628 20.20 22.56 -9.01
N ILE A 629 19.57 22.94 -7.90
CA ILE A 629 18.18 23.43 -7.89
C ILE A 629 18.04 24.72 -8.72
N TYR A 630 18.95 25.69 -8.56
CA TYR A 630 18.90 26.93 -9.35
C TYR A 630 19.06 26.66 -10.84
N LYS A 631 20.00 25.80 -11.23
CA LYS A 631 20.20 25.49 -12.64
C LYS A 631 19.04 24.67 -13.22
N TRP A 632 18.52 23.71 -12.46
CA TRP A 632 17.38 22.89 -12.84
C TRP A 632 16.11 23.73 -13.07
N ALA A 633 15.85 24.73 -12.22
CA ALA A 633 14.72 25.65 -12.37
C ALA A 633 14.98 26.81 -13.35
N GLY A 634 16.19 26.95 -13.90
CA GLY A 634 16.59 28.06 -14.77
C GLY A 634 16.78 29.41 -14.06
N ALA A 635 17.00 29.39 -12.74
CA ALA A 635 17.22 30.55 -11.89
C ALA A 635 18.70 30.94 -11.73
N ASP A 636 19.64 30.13 -12.20
CA ASP A 636 21.10 30.29 -12.00
C ASP A 636 21.68 31.62 -12.51
N LYS A 637 21.01 32.27 -13.46
CA LYS A 637 21.45 33.54 -14.08
C LYS A 637 20.77 34.79 -13.52
N LEU A 638 19.84 34.66 -12.58
CA LEU A 638 19.13 35.82 -12.02
C LEU A 638 20.01 36.57 -11.00
N ASP A 639 19.90 37.89 -11.00
CA ASP A 639 20.48 38.73 -9.95
C ASP A 639 19.71 38.47 -8.64
N PRO A 640 20.37 38.04 -7.55
CA PRO A 640 19.73 37.81 -6.25
C PRO A 640 18.87 38.99 -5.76
N ASN A 641 19.20 40.22 -6.11
CA ASN A 641 18.45 41.41 -5.69
C ASN A 641 17.36 41.85 -6.67
N GLY A 642 17.19 41.13 -7.79
CA GLY A 642 16.32 41.52 -8.91
C GLY A 642 14.83 41.61 -8.60
N ARG A 643 14.39 41.18 -7.41
CA ARG A 643 13.00 41.20 -6.94
C ARG A 643 12.80 42.04 -5.66
N GLY A 644 13.52 43.16 -5.56
CA GLY A 644 13.33 44.14 -4.48
C GLY A 644 14.17 43.89 -3.22
N GLY A 645 15.06 42.90 -3.22
CA GLY A 645 16.10 42.70 -2.21
C GLY A 645 15.65 42.13 -0.86
N LEU A 646 14.34 41.89 -0.65
CA LEU A 646 13.83 41.26 0.58
C LEU A 646 13.82 39.72 0.53
N VAL A 647 13.88 39.15 -0.68
CA VAL A 647 14.01 37.71 -0.95
C VAL A 647 15.01 37.56 -2.09
N ASP A 648 15.86 36.54 -2.03
CA ASP A 648 16.74 36.21 -3.15
C ASP A 648 15.87 35.85 -4.38
N ALA A 649 16.02 36.63 -5.46
CA ALA A 649 15.22 36.46 -6.66
C ALA A 649 15.36 35.06 -7.29
N ARG A 650 16.48 34.37 -7.07
CA ARG A 650 16.70 32.99 -7.53
C ARG A 650 15.83 32.01 -6.75
N GLN A 651 15.75 32.19 -5.42
CA GLN A 651 14.88 31.39 -4.55
C GLN A 651 13.42 31.58 -4.90
N LEU A 652 13.00 32.83 -5.12
CA LEU A 652 11.65 33.14 -5.56
C LEU A 652 11.35 32.51 -6.93
N ALA A 653 12.27 32.60 -7.88
CA ALA A 653 12.08 31.99 -9.19
C ALA A 653 11.95 30.46 -9.12
N VAL A 654 12.72 29.79 -8.26
CA VAL A 654 12.55 28.35 -7.99
C VAL A 654 11.14 28.07 -7.49
N LEU A 655 10.66 28.82 -6.49
CA LEU A 655 9.30 28.66 -5.98
C LEU A 655 8.24 28.89 -7.05
N GLU A 656 8.32 29.99 -7.80
CA GLU A 656 7.38 30.32 -8.87
C GLU A 656 7.29 29.18 -9.89
N LYS A 657 8.43 28.57 -10.23
CA LYS A 657 8.49 27.41 -11.12
C LYS A 657 7.84 26.18 -10.49
N PHE A 658 8.22 25.78 -9.28
CA PHE A 658 7.66 24.58 -8.63
C PHE A 658 6.18 24.71 -8.25
N MET A 659 5.69 25.94 -8.02
CA MET A 659 4.28 26.22 -7.76
C MET A 659 3.46 26.36 -9.05
N GLY A 660 4.12 26.37 -10.21
CA GLY A 660 3.49 26.53 -11.52
C GLY A 660 2.97 27.94 -11.82
N MET A 661 3.23 28.92 -10.95
CA MET A 661 2.70 30.28 -11.10
C MET A 661 3.65 31.34 -10.54
N ASN A 662 3.64 32.52 -11.18
CA ASN A 662 4.43 33.65 -10.72
C ASN A 662 3.86 34.26 -9.43
N PHE A 663 4.74 34.83 -8.61
CA PHE A 663 4.37 35.59 -7.44
C PHE A 663 3.80 36.95 -7.84
N ALA A 664 2.62 37.26 -7.32
CA ALA A 664 1.92 38.53 -7.47
C ALA A 664 1.44 39.02 -6.10
N GLY A 665 2.24 39.89 -5.48
CA GLY A 665 1.92 40.48 -4.19
C GLY A 665 0.91 41.64 -4.30
N THR A 666 0.30 42.00 -3.18
CA THR A 666 -0.72 43.08 -3.09
C THR A 666 -0.22 44.45 -3.58
N ASN A 667 1.10 44.69 -3.53
CA ASN A 667 1.72 45.96 -3.95
C ASN A 667 2.54 45.83 -5.25
N GLY A 668 2.31 44.77 -6.02
CA GLY A 668 3.00 44.50 -7.29
C GLY A 668 3.84 43.23 -7.28
N ALA A 669 4.68 43.08 -8.31
CA ALA A 669 5.41 41.85 -8.58
C ALA A 669 6.59 41.54 -7.62
N ASN A 670 6.94 42.47 -6.71
CA ASN A 670 8.04 42.28 -5.76
C ASN A 670 7.51 41.94 -4.36
N PRO A 671 8.10 40.95 -3.66
CA PRO A 671 7.74 40.64 -2.28
C PRO A 671 7.90 41.86 -1.35
N ASN A 672 6.94 42.05 -0.46
CA ASN A 672 7.02 43.04 0.62
C ASN A 672 7.49 42.37 1.93
N ALA A 673 7.62 43.16 3.01
CA ALA A 673 8.09 42.67 4.31
C ALA A 673 7.21 41.57 4.94
N ASN A 674 5.94 41.46 4.55
CA ASN A 674 5.03 40.42 5.04
C ASN A 674 5.14 39.13 4.21
N ALA A 675 5.28 39.26 2.89
CA ALA A 675 5.39 38.14 1.97
C ALA A 675 6.77 37.46 2.05
N ALA A 676 7.84 38.24 2.22
CA ALA A 676 9.21 37.74 2.24
C ALA A 676 9.48 36.56 3.19
N PRO A 677 9.12 36.60 4.49
CA PRO A 677 9.36 35.47 5.40
C PRO A 677 8.57 34.21 5.02
N LEU A 678 7.34 34.36 4.51
CA LEU A 678 6.52 33.22 4.07
C LEU A 678 7.14 32.53 2.85
N LEU A 679 7.59 33.31 1.87
CA LEU A 679 8.27 32.81 0.68
C LEU A 679 9.59 32.14 1.03
N GLN A 680 10.39 32.73 1.92
CA GLN A 680 11.63 32.12 2.35
C GLN A 680 11.41 30.79 3.06
N LYS A 681 10.40 30.71 3.94
CA LYS A 681 10.00 29.45 4.61
C LYS A 681 9.53 28.40 3.61
N ALA A 682 8.71 28.79 2.63
CA ALA A 682 8.27 27.91 1.55
C ALA A 682 9.44 27.36 0.73
N TYR A 683 10.43 28.21 0.41
CA TYR A 683 11.62 27.81 -0.35
C TYR A 683 12.44 26.76 0.40
N TYR A 684 12.77 26.99 1.68
CA TYR A 684 13.57 26.02 2.43
C TYR A 684 12.85 24.70 2.62
N LYS A 685 11.54 24.71 2.88
CA LYS A 685 10.75 23.47 2.94
C LYS A 685 10.78 22.71 1.60
N LEU A 686 10.67 23.40 0.46
CA LEU A 686 10.81 22.79 -0.86
C LEU A 686 12.22 22.20 -1.08
N VAL A 687 13.27 22.94 -0.75
CA VAL A 687 14.66 22.47 -0.96
C VAL A 687 14.99 21.29 -0.05
N ASP A 688 14.62 21.33 1.23
CA ASP A 688 14.86 20.22 2.16
C ASP A 688 14.09 18.96 1.72
N ARG A 689 12.92 19.12 1.12
CA ARG A 689 12.13 18.05 0.52
C ARG A 689 12.82 17.40 -0.68
N LEU A 690 13.33 18.21 -1.60
CA LEU A 690 14.09 17.73 -2.75
C LEU A 690 15.41 17.08 -2.32
N TYR A 691 16.07 17.68 -1.31
CA TYR A 691 17.30 17.13 -0.73
C TYR A 691 17.03 15.77 -0.10
N ALA A 692 15.96 15.64 0.68
CA ALA A 692 15.58 14.38 1.30
C ALA A 692 15.39 13.27 0.26
N ALA A 693 14.67 13.55 -0.82
CA ALA A 693 14.48 12.59 -1.91
C ALA A 693 15.82 12.17 -2.56
N MET A 694 16.73 13.13 -2.79
CA MET A 694 18.04 12.86 -3.39
C MET A 694 18.97 12.10 -2.43
N ALA A 695 19.10 12.57 -1.20
CA ALA A 695 20.01 12.03 -0.19
C ALA A 695 19.60 10.61 0.23
N SER A 696 18.30 10.36 0.42
CA SER A 696 17.77 9.03 0.70
C SER A 696 18.09 8.02 -0.41
N ALA A 697 18.06 8.45 -1.68
CA ALA A 697 18.36 7.61 -2.82
C ALA A 697 19.86 7.38 -3.05
N THR A 698 20.73 8.09 -2.33
CA THR A 698 22.17 8.15 -2.62
C THR A 698 22.98 7.82 -1.38
N TYR A 699 23.63 8.80 -0.76
CA TYR A 699 24.60 8.57 0.31
C TYR A 699 23.97 8.25 1.68
N LEU A 700 22.67 8.50 1.88
CA LEU A 700 21.94 8.09 3.09
C LEU A 700 21.10 6.83 2.89
N LYS A 701 21.20 6.19 1.72
CA LYS A 701 20.46 4.97 1.40
C LYS A 701 20.55 3.91 2.49
N ASP A 702 21.76 3.66 2.98
CA ASP A 702 21.99 2.62 3.97
C ASP A 702 21.27 2.92 5.28
N ILE A 703 21.39 4.13 5.83
CA ILE A 703 20.73 4.50 7.09
C ILE A 703 19.21 4.59 6.94
N ILE A 704 18.71 5.10 5.81
CA ILE A 704 17.26 5.19 5.54
C ILE A 704 16.66 3.79 5.39
N SER A 705 17.40 2.82 4.85
CA SER A 705 16.95 1.42 4.77
C SER A 705 16.74 0.75 6.14
N ARG A 706 17.23 1.36 7.22
CA ARG A 706 17.08 0.90 8.62
C ARG A 706 15.81 1.42 9.29
N VAL A 707 15.07 2.32 8.66
CA VAL A 707 13.77 2.78 9.15
C VAL A 707 12.76 1.63 8.98
N ASN A 708 12.21 1.13 10.09
CA ASN A 708 11.23 0.04 10.09
C ASN A 708 9.80 0.58 10.25
N TYR A 709 8.81 -0.29 10.02
CA TYR A 709 7.41 0.05 10.28
C TYR A 709 6.63 -1.14 10.85
N LYS A 710 5.64 -0.83 11.69
CA LYS A 710 4.65 -1.77 12.21
C LYS A 710 3.27 -1.43 11.72
N ILE A 711 2.49 -2.46 11.37
CA ILE A 711 1.11 -2.29 10.93
C ILE A 711 0.18 -2.57 12.12
N GLY A 712 -0.54 -1.55 12.57
CA GLY A 712 -1.59 -1.64 13.58
C GLY A 712 -2.99 -1.43 12.99
N GLU A 713 -4.02 -1.56 13.81
CA GLU A 713 -5.43 -1.35 13.40
C GLU A 713 -5.71 0.09 12.90
N SER A 714 -4.92 1.07 13.33
CA SER A 714 -5.02 2.48 12.97
C SER A 714 -4.12 2.93 11.80
N GLY A 715 -3.27 2.05 11.26
CA GLY A 715 -2.34 2.38 10.17
C GLY A 715 -0.91 1.88 10.40
N ALA A 716 0.02 2.39 9.57
CA ALA A 716 1.44 2.08 9.69
C ALA A 716 2.14 3.06 10.64
N VAL A 717 2.89 2.54 11.60
CA VAL A 717 3.69 3.28 12.58
C VAL A 717 5.17 3.16 12.20
N ILE A 718 5.89 4.27 12.15
CA ILE A 718 7.32 4.31 11.82
C ILE A 718 8.17 4.03 13.07
N GLU A 719 9.23 3.24 12.94
CA GLU A 719 10.15 2.91 14.03
C GLU A 719 11.61 3.24 13.68
N PHE A 720 12.30 3.93 14.61
CA PHE A 720 13.68 4.39 14.43
C PHE A 720 14.71 3.65 15.27
N ALA A 721 14.36 2.56 15.96
CA ALA A 721 15.26 1.88 16.91
C ALA A 721 16.61 1.46 16.29
N ASP A 722 16.60 0.90 15.08
CA ASP A 722 17.83 0.51 14.38
C ASP A 722 18.65 1.72 13.93
N VAL A 723 17.99 2.79 13.49
CA VAL A 723 18.63 4.06 13.12
C VAL A 723 19.32 4.69 14.33
N ILE A 724 18.64 4.72 15.49
CA ILE A 724 19.21 5.23 16.74
C ILE A 724 20.51 4.49 17.06
N ASN A 725 20.48 3.15 17.01
CA ASN A 725 21.65 2.33 17.29
C ASN A 725 22.81 2.58 16.32
N ASP A 726 22.52 2.81 15.04
CA ASP A 726 23.54 3.03 14.03
C ASP A 726 24.16 4.44 14.14
N ILE A 727 23.37 5.48 14.45
CA ILE A 727 23.88 6.84 14.70
C ILE A 727 24.67 6.90 16.01
N ASP A 728 24.20 6.26 17.08
CA ASP A 728 24.94 6.20 18.35
C ASP A 728 26.33 5.61 18.15
N LYS A 729 26.43 4.49 17.43
CA LYS A 729 27.73 3.90 17.06
C LYS A 729 28.57 4.84 16.20
N ALA A 730 27.95 5.59 15.29
CA ALA A 730 28.68 6.55 14.46
C ALA A 730 29.29 7.66 15.32
N ILE A 731 28.53 8.21 16.27
CA ILE A 731 29.00 9.23 17.22
C ILE A 731 30.12 8.70 18.13
N ASP A 732 29.98 7.46 18.62
CA ASP A 732 31.00 6.83 19.47
C ASP A 732 32.31 6.56 18.73
N ASN A 733 32.24 6.23 17.43
CA ASN A 733 33.41 5.93 16.61
C ASN A 733 34.11 7.21 16.12
N ASP A 734 33.35 8.19 15.66
CA ASP A 734 33.83 9.50 15.20
C ASP A 734 32.74 10.54 15.46
N SER A 735 32.97 11.36 16.49
CA SER A 735 31.98 12.32 16.97
C SER A 735 31.53 13.29 15.88
N ASP A 736 32.43 13.78 15.04
CA ASP A 736 32.10 14.80 14.04
C ASP A 736 31.32 14.17 12.87
N SER A 737 31.78 13.03 12.36
CA SER A 737 31.07 12.28 11.31
C SER A 737 29.71 11.76 11.80
N GLY A 738 29.60 11.31 13.05
CA GLY A 738 28.35 10.86 13.65
C GLY A 738 27.33 11.97 13.86
N LYS A 739 27.78 13.15 14.32
CA LYS A 739 26.93 14.37 14.41
C LYS A 739 26.42 14.80 13.04
N GLN A 740 27.28 14.74 12.03
CA GLN A 740 26.89 15.06 10.65
C GLN A 740 25.86 14.07 10.12
N LEU A 741 26.02 12.77 10.39
CA LEU A 741 25.05 11.74 10.02
C LEU A 741 23.68 11.96 10.70
N LEU A 742 23.66 12.36 11.98
CA LEU A 742 22.45 12.73 12.69
C LEU A 742 21.75 13.94 12.02
N ALA A 743 22.51 15.00 11.73
CA ALA A 743 21.97 16.20 11.07
C ALA A 743 21.40 15.87 9.68
N ASP A 744 22.14 15.10 8.88
CA ASP A 744 21.72 14.64 7.55
C ASP A 744 20.44 13.79 7.63
N PHE A 745 20.38 12.82 8.56
CA PHE A 745 19.19 11.99 8.76
C PHE A 745 17.97 12.81 9.17
N LEU A 746 18.12 13.74 10.11
CA LEU A 746 17.02 14.61 10.55
C LEU A 746 16.53 15.53 9.44
N ARG A 747 17.43 16.15 8.68
CA ARG A 747 17.04 16.95 7.51
C ARG A 747 16.21 16.14 6.54
N VAL A 748 16.60 14.89 6.31
CA VAL A 748 15.84 13.95 5.50
C VAL A 748 14.47 13.70 6.14
N ALA A 749 14.40 13.29 7.40
CA ALA A 749 13.14 13.02 8.11
C ALA A 749 12.16 14.20 8.11
N TYR A 750 12.63 15.41 8.40
CA TYR A 750 11.81 16.64 8.39
C TYR A 750 11.44 17.09 6.98
N GLY A 751 12.37 17.05 6.03
CA GLY A 751 12.09 17.25 4.60
C GLY A 751 11.07 16.25 4.04
N SER A 752 10.70 15.31 4.87
CA SER A 752 9.81 14.21 4.57
C SER A 752 8.65 14.20 5.55
N GLY A 753 8.17 15.37 5.91
CA GLY A 753 6.88 15.57 6.58
C GLY A 753 6.68 14.82 7.88
N LEU A 754 7.75 14.37 8.54
CA LEU A 754 7.69 13.72 9.84
C LEU A 754 7.75 14.73 10.99
N SER A 755 7.56 16.04 10.72
CA SER A 755 7.65 17.11 11.72
C SER A 755 6.75 16.88 12.93
N ASN A 756 5.59 16.26 12.72
CA ASN A 756 4.59 15.99 13.75
C ASN A 756 4.55 14.50 14.17
N ASP A 757 5.53 13.69 13.75
CA ASP A 757 5.57 12.26 14.07
C ASP A 757 6.09 12.03 15.50
N THR A 758 5.29 11.33 16.32
CA THR A 758 5.63 11.08 17.73
C THR A 758 6.88 10.20 17.88
N ASN A 759 7.16 9.29 16.95
CA ASN A 759 8.37 8.47 17.03
C ASN A 759 9.60 9.25 16.58
N LEU A 760 9.47 10.22 15.67
CA LEU A 760 10.53 11.17 15.39
C LEU A 760 10.81 12.04 16.62
N LEU A 761 9.77 12.47 17.34
CA LEU A 761 9.96 13.19 18.61
C LEU A 761 10.73 12.35 19.64
N HIS A 762 10.41 11.06 19.79
CA HIS A 762 11.16 10.14 20.64
C HIS A 762 12.62 9.97 20.18
N PHE A 763 12.84 9.86 18.86
CA PHE A 763 14.17 9.83 18.26
C PHE A 763 14.97 11.10 18.62
N CYS A 764 14.37 12.27 18.46
CA CYS A 764 14.94 13.56 18.78
C CYS A 764 15.33 13.65 20.26
N ASN A 765 14.41 13.27 21.17
CA ASN A 765 14.64 13.30 22.61
C ASN A 765 15.77 12.37 23.07
N HIS A 766 15.98 11.23 22.41
CA HIS A 766 17.10 10.33 22.69
C HIS A 766 18.45 11.02 22.50
N PHE A 767 18.65 11.74 21.40
CA PHE A 767 19.91 12.44 21.12
C PHE A 767 20.05 13.73 21.92
N ALA A 768 18.97 14.50 22.07
CA ALA A 768 18.98 15.74 22.84
C ALA A 768 19.35 15.52 24.32
N ALA A 769 18.95 14.39 24.92
CA ALA A 769 19.28 14.05 26.30
C ALA A 769 20.77 13.71 26.53
N LYS A 770 21.56 13.50 25.47
CA LYS A 770 22.96 13.08 25.58
C LYS A 770 23.94 14.24 25.73
N SER A 771 23.71 15.36 25.06
CA SER A 771 24.53 16.57 25.22
C SER A 771 23.83 17.83 24.68
N PRO A 772 24.21 19.04 25.14
CA PRO A 772 23.71 20.30 24.59
C PRO A 772 23.97 20.45 23.09
N GLU A 773 25.13 19.98 22.59
CA GLU A 773 25.47 20.06 21.17
C GLU A 773 24.56 19.16 20.31
N LEU A 774 24.21 17.96 20.80
CA LEU A 774 23.27 17.09 20.12
C LEU A 774 21.84 17.65 20.17
N ALA A 775 21.44 18.27 21.27
CA ALA A 775 20.17 18.99 21.36
C ALA A 775 20.09 20.10 20.30
N ARG A 776 21.15 20.90 20.14
CA ARG A 776 21.23 21.94 19.10
C ARG A 776 21.09 21.35 17.69
N ILE A 777 21.75 20.23 17.39
CA ILE A 777 21.61 19.56 16.07
C ILE A 777 20.18 19.09 15.84
N VAL A 778 19.58 18.43 16.82
CA VAL A 778 18.24 17.87 16.73
C VAL A 778 17.20 18.95 16.46
N TYR A 779 17.29 20.04 17.22
CA TYR A 779 16.27 21.07 17.21
C TYR A 779 16.46 22.09 16.09
N SER A 780 17.70 22.36 15.66
CA SER A 780 17.96 23.18 14.47
C SER A 780 17.56 22.51 13.14
N ALA A 781 17.38 21.19 13.14
CA ALA A 781 16.88 20.48 11.96
C ALA A 781 15.38 20.72 11.70
N ASN A 782 14.59 21.07 12.73
CA ASN A 782 13.18 21.42 12.55
C ASN A 782 13.04 22.88 12.10
N ARG A 783 12.59 23.10 10.85
CA ARG A 783 12.39 24.45 10.29
C ARG A 783 11.20 25.22 10.87
N ASP A 784 10.38 24.55 11.68
CA ASP A 784 9.29 25.17 12.43
C ASP A 784 9.70 25.48 13.89
N ALA A 785 10.93 25.10 14.30
CA ALA A 785 11.46 25.47 15.61
C ALA A 785 11.80 26.95 15.72
N ILE A 786 11.51 27.52 16.88
CA ILE A 786 11.95 28.86 17.30
C ILE A 786 13.28 28.68 18.01
N ILE A 787 14.34 29.28 17.47
CA ILE A 787 15.70 29.12 18.00
C ILE A 787 16.27 30.49 18.34
N GLY A 788 16.75 30.63 19.57
CA GLY A 788 17.47 31.79 20.07
C GLY A 788 18.87 31.91 19.48
N SER A 789 19.61 32.86 19.99
CA SER A 789 20.98 33.16 19.63
C SER A 789 21.91 32.81 20.79
N ASP A 790 23.22 33.02 20.62
CA ASP A 790 24.17 32.85 21.72
C ASP A 790 24.10 34.02 22.75
N LYS A 791 22.95 34.69 22.90
CA LYS A 791 22.70 35.82 23.81
C LYS A 791 21.36 35.62 24.51
N SER A 792 21.15 36.36 25.61
CA SER A 792 19.82 36.46 26.25
C SER A 792 18.73 36.91 25.30
N ASP A 793 17.80 36.00 25.01
CA ASP A 793 16.69 36.18 24.10
C ASP A 793 15.33 36.13 24.82
N SER A 794 14.31 36.63 24.14
CA SER A 794 12.91 36.51 24.56
C SER A 794 12.13 35.84 23.43
N LEU A 795 11.84 34.57 23.62
CA LEU A 795 11.26 33.69 22.61
C LEU A 795 9.80 33.38 22.97
N TYR A 796 8.93 33.48 21.97
CA TYR A 796 7.50 33.28 22.14
C TYR A 796 7.01 32.29 21.08
N GLY A 797 6.41 31.19 21.54
CA GLY A 797 5.60 30.28 20.75
C GLY A 797 4.37 30.96 20.18
N THR A 798 3.59 30.19 19.45
CA THR A 798 2.39 30.61 18.73
C THR A 798 1.15 30.11 19.47
N ALA A 799 0.07 29.82 18.76
CA ALA A 799 -1.15 29.25 19.34
C ALA A 799 -1.31 27.75 19.02
N THR A 800 -0.25 27.13 18.51
CA THR A 800 -0.17 25.70 18.15
C THR A 800 1.00 25.06 18.89
N ASP A 801 1.10 23.72 18.85
CA ASP A 801 2.22 23.01 19.45
C ASP A 801 3.56 23.47 18.85
N ASP A 802 4.37 24.17 19.64
CA ASP A 802 5.62 24.77 19.20
C ASP A 802 6.84 24.10 19.82
N PHE A 803 7.95 24.20 19.09
CA PHE A 803 9.25 23.82 19.58
C PHE A 803 10.12 25.08 19.76
N VAL A 804 10.63 25.35 20.96
CA VAL A 804 11.43 26.55 21.28
C VAL A 804 12.75 26.17 21.95
N TYR A 805 13.87 26.64 21.42
CA TYR A 805 15.21 26.44 21.96
C TYR A 805 15.94 27.78 22.18
N GLY A 806 16.34 28.09 23.42
CA GLY A 806 17.03 29.35 23.81
C GLY A 806 18.47 29.45 23.31
N ASP A 807 19.13 28.31 23.14
CA ASP A 807 20.54 28.20 22.74
C ASP A 807 21.51 28.57 23.88
N ALA A 808 22.18 29.72 23.87
CA ALA A 808 23.07 30.12 24.96
C ALA A 808 22.75 31.53 25.43
N GLY A 809 22.81 31.79 26.73
CA GLY A 809 22.36 33.06 27.31
C GLY A 809 21.40 32.83 28.46
N ASP A 810 21.01 33.90 29.14
CA ASP A 810 19.91 33.81 30.11
C ASP A 810 18.60 34.13 29.37
N ASP A 811 17.88 33.10 28.93
CA ASP A 811 16.75 33.24 28.00
C ASP A 811 15.38 33.23 28.69
N SER A 812 14.39 33.87 28.07
CA SER A 812 12.99 33.80 28.49
C SER A 812 12.16 33.12 27.39
N LEU A 813 11.68 31.91 27.65
CA LEU A 813 10.89 31.12 26.71
C LEU A 813 9.44 31.06 27.16
N ASN A 814 8.52 31.43 26.27
CA ASN A 814 7.07 31.37 26.50
C ASN A 814 6.40 30.50 25.42
N GLY A 815 5.68 29.45 25.79
CA GLY A 815 4.97 28.56 24.85
C GLY A 815 3.68 29.16 24.27
N ASN A 816 3.06 30.12 24.97
CA ASN A 816 1.74 30.66 24.68
C ASN A 816 0.61 29.62 24.74
N ALA A 817 0.13 29.06 23.64
CA ALA A 817 -0.95 28.07 23.66
C ALA A 817 -0.62 26.93 22.70
N GLY A 818 -0.92 25.70 23.10
CA GLY A 818 -0.41 24.50 22.41
C GLY A 818 0.38 23.64 23.37
N ASN A 819 0.62 22.37 23.03
CA ASN A 819 1.50 21.51 23.81
C ASN A 819 2.94 21.74 23.35
N ASP A 820 3.63 22.63 24.07
CA ASP A 820 4.91 23.18 23.64
C ASP A 820 6.09 22.43 24.22
N THR A 821 7.18 22.37 23.46
CA THR A 821 8.45 21.83 23.92
C THR A 821 9.47 22.97 24.05
N LEU A 822 9.77 23.37 25.29
CA LEU A 822 10.68 24.48 25.59
C LEU A 822 12.02 23.98 26.15
N TYR A 823 13.13 24.36 25.53
CA TYR A 823 14.49 24.05 25.96
C TYR A 823 15.31 25.34 26.10
N GLY A 824 15.78 25.67 27.30
CA GLY A 824 16.53 26.90 27.56
C GLY A 824 17.93 26.86 26.93
N GLY A 825 18.62 25.73 27.06
CA GLY A 825 19.99 25.60 26.56
C GLY A 825 21.01 25.94 27.66
N GLU A 826 22.08 26.65 27.31
CA GLU A 826 23.12 27.05 28.25
C GLU A 826 22.83 28.40 28.89
N GLY A 827 22.64 28.45 30.21
CA GLY A 827 22.53 29.69 30.97
C GLY A 827 21.46 29.61 32.04
N LYS A 828 20.93 30.75 32.48
CA LYS A 828 19.83 30.83 33.44
C LYS A 828 18.53 31.22 32.75
N ASP A 829 17.80 30.19 32.35
CA ASP A 829 16.59 30.38 31.56
C ASP A 829 15.32 30.42 32.41
N SER A 830 14.32 31.13 31.91
CA SER A 830 12.98 31.24 32.48
C SER A 830 11.97 30.66 31.50
N PHE A 831 11.10 29.76 31.99
CA PHE A 831 10.09 29.08 31.19
C PHE A 831 8.67 29.48 31.63
N ASP A 832 7.83 29.81 30.65
CA ASP A 832 6.39 29.97 30.80
C ASP A 832 5.69 29.08 29.77
N GLY A 833 5.18 27.91 30.19
CA GLY A 833 4.51 26.96 29.29
C GLY A 833 3.17 27.45 28.74
N GLY A 834 2.65 28.60 29.20
CA GLY A 834 1.40 29.14 28.68
C GLY A 834 0.16 28.32 29.08
N GLN A 835 -0.77 28.12 28.15
CA GLN A 835 -2.09 27.49 28.39
C GLN A 835 -2.18 26.00 28.04
N GLY A 836 -1.16 25.40 27.42
CA GLY A 836 -1.12 23.97 27.13
C GLY A 836 -0.24 23.18 28.10
N ASP A 837 -0.08 21.87 27.82
CA ASP A 837 0.66 20.91 28.67
C ASP A 837 2.16 20.85 28.35
#